data_AF-A0A2T0SW08-F1
#
_entry.id   AF-A0A2T0SW08-F1
#
_cell.length_a   1.000
_cell.length_b   1.000
_cell.length_c   1.000
_cell.angle_alpha   90.00
_cell.angle_beta   90.00
_cell.angle_gamma   90.00
#
_symmetry.space_group_name_H-M   'P 1'
#
loop_
_entity.id
_entity.type
_entity.pdbx_description
1 polymer ?
#
loop_
_entity_poly.entity_id
_entity_poly.type
_entity_poly.pdbx_seq_one_letter_code
_entity_poly.pdbx_strand_id
1 'polypeptide(L)'
;MPPTANRILKTVSRKLYTDIMPTTFSLHNPTPGLHWYVSKPLGTDQIAAIRDPQGGQTVKQPTSIPSPFARIDLVRSAFLNLALRPDLNGTINDQRVVSDALDVGELFFNYDKLKTYVTITPFDVRTDLDRLRSSMNTGHRRLGDALKLFLDQDAAEYNFNEINRLFILSYRGRVVGGTSPKTLFFSGGNDLSWVDVSIGNDRLFDPSTTPLYQRDIEYQKFWYAIKLFMPNFRERFREVDDYLNRSRTLLQQQNPTLFYQHIEAQNGQSLLTREQFDNEFEELMTGPGDIVEVLGFPLRKKKSDSRAISQVSDFIIKSDKYNRIYGSSLPRPMVLQNRFFRQFTYVPQAQWNPNTPVPYYVRESWRDNQRSLPGQPGNYPWLTVSDFLEPYLIRLPYPTDRGRFYDGNLQTPATDKGFLIPLKRDFFDFFDVDDLLTGRVRLKMVPQGSGIQVSLDIPVTAPGQPGNQFVTFERQYSPAIGQSAAPNETTNEGIILENSFTVNVYPFVRSGSVTVPADYRVQLIESGFDSQNQYKLTYYKQQDNADVVPESTHQRTVRQQNTDGSSVYDVLRQEFDYMQTNIRADGRELNGLLIPRWQLYNGGSKQFAFSVDFGTTNTHIEYSVDGGTPRPFDVAEITPQVATLVAPAQYNPALFELFLLYDLEFVPPTIGPGKPDSFPTRTAIAEPLNLSFNQQTQALADFNIPFYVERQPAGSNRITTNLKWAKNNDQTERRVEAFLEELLMLIKNKVLTEGGNLSQTTVFWFFPASMTPGRVSQLRADWQTLYDRYIGGAPGRLREVSESVAPFYYYKQNPTLSASARPVINVDIGGGTSDVVVYERNEPRLLTSFRFAGNAIYGDAFSEYGAASHNGFVRKYADRIQTLLDSQSLGNLSDNNRRMLDTNRSEDILAFWFSIEKSNDVKAKNMLSFNGMLAKDEDLKVVFVLFYTALIYHIAQLMKHKGIGLPGAITFSGTGSKLLTIISTDDQMLGKLARIIFEKVYEQTYDASGLTLFYERKGPKEVTCKGALMQPTNSRPVDTEAISYVYPATFQDEYSALTYADLRKPEVTNSLLKETAAFIDFFFALNQEFSFARNLNVSARSLAIAQQELRTHLDTSLMDGIQRKENEVAAEFSGMADALSSPIEETLFFYPLIGAINKLANALA
;
A
#
# COMPACT_ATOMS: atom_id res chain seq x y z
N MET A 1 -88.98 -6.20 10.46
CA MET A 1 -90.20 -6.04 11.28
C MET A 1 -90.83 -4.67 10.99
N PRO A 2 -92.14 -4.47 11.26
CA PRO A 2 -92.92 -3.30 10.82
C PRO A 2 -93.03 -2.22 11.93
N PRO A 3 -93.79 -1.11 11.77
CA PRO A 3 -94.47 -0.56 10.58
C PRO A 3 -93.76 0.78 10.17
N THR A 4 -94.31 1.90 9.66
CA THR A 4 -95.70 2.39 9.47
C THR A 4 -95.83 3.39 8.30
N ALA A 5 -97.07 3.63 7.92
CA ALA A 5 -97.61 4.59 6.96
C ALA A 5 -97.67 6.05 7.52
N ASN A 6 -98.13 7.11 6.82
CA ASN A 6 -99.13 7.17 5.74
C ASN A 6 -99.09 8.49 4.90
N ARG A 7 -99.37 8.39 3.57
CA ARG A 7 -100.44 9.09 2.80
C ARG A 7 -100.72 10.62 2.98
N ILE A 8 -101.10 11.45 1.96
CA ILE A 8 -101.35 11.29 0.50
C ILE A 8 -101.64 12.65 -0.23
N LEU A 9 -101.31 12.80 -1.54
CA LEU A 9 -101.90 13.68 -2.60
C LEU A 9 -102.04 15.24 -2.35
N LYS A 10 -102.35 16.17 -3.29
CA LYS A 10 -102.50 16.20 -4.77
C LYS A 10 -102.38 17.64 -5.38
N THR A 11 -101.82 17.77 -6.60
CA THR A 11 -102.19 18.67 -7.75
C THR A 11 -102.53 20.19 -7.62
N VAL A 12 -102.10 21.02 -8.62
CA VAL A 12 -103.05 21.93 -9.34
C VAL A 12 -102.62 23.34 -9.86
N SER A 13 -101.40 23.54 -10.40
CA SER A 13 -101.03 24.52 -11.47
C SER A 13 -101.35 26.05 -11.47
N ARG A 14 -100.37 26.80 -12.01
CA ARG A 14 -100.46 27.87 -13.04
C ARG A 14 -101.03 29.28 -12.74
N LYS A 15 -100.30 30.26 -13.31
CA LYS A 15 -100.66 31.67 -13.64
C LYS A 15 -100.79 32.62 -12.43
N LEU A 16 -100.45 33.91 -12.53
CA LEU A 16 -100.00 34.74 -13.68
C LEU A 16 -98.94 35.79 -13.24
N TYR A 17 -98.35 36.51 -14.20
CA TYR A 17 -97.41 37.62 -13.97
C TYR A 17 -98.10 38.88 -13.42
N THR A 18 -97.43 39.59 -12.52
CA THR A 18 -97.51 41.05 -12.30
C THR A 18 -96.19 41.51 -11.66
N ASP A 19 -95.72 42.71 -11.97
CA ASP A 19 -94.45 43.25 -11.44
C ASP A 19 -94.50 43.51 -9.92
N ILE A 20 -93.47 43.06 -9.21
CA ILE A 20 -93.23 43.34 -7.80
C ILE A 20 -91.74 43.64 -7.62
N MET A 21 -91.40 44.86 -7.19
CA MET A 21 -90.03 45.17 -6.78
C MET A 21 -89.70 44.43 -5.47
N PRO A 22 -88.48 43.86 -5.31
CA PRO A 22 -88.10 43.16 -4.09
C PRO A 22 -87.88 44.14 -2.93
N THR A 23 -88.89 44.30 -2.08
CA THR A 23 -88.75 44.92 -0.75
C THR A 23 -88.17 43.91 0.23
N THR A 24 -87.18 44.32 1.03
CA THR A 24 -86.56 43.48 2.06
C THR A 24 -86.88 43.97 3.47
N PHE A 25 -86.96 43.03 4.42
CA PHE A 25 -87.19 43.31 5.84
C PHE A 25 -85.85 43.54 6.55
N SER A 26 -85.70 44.63 7.29
CA SER A 26 -84.48 44.94 8.06
C SER A 26 -84.64 44.57 9.54
N LEU A 27 -83.58 44.02 10.13
CA LEU A 27 -83.46 43.82 11.58
C LEU A 27 -83.08 45.11 12.32
N HIS A 28 -82.71 46.18 11.61
CA HIS A 28 -82.25 47.45 12.18
C HIS A 28 -82.97 48.62 11.48
N ASN A 29 -83.82 49.34 12.23
CA ASN A 29 -84.60 50.47 11.72
C ASN A 29 -83.75 51.76 11.66
N PRO A 30 -83.61 52.40 10.48
CA PRO A 30 -83.09 53.77 10.38
C PRO A 30 -84.14 54.83 10.77
N THR A 31 -85.43 54.48 10.64
CA THR A 31 -86.57 55.38 10.89
C THR A 31 -87.69 54.60 11.60
N PRO A 32 -88.34 55.13 12.65
CA PRO A 32 -89.47 54.45 13.28
C PRO A 32 -90.70 54.37 12.36
N GLY A 33 -91.31 53.18 12.25
CA GLY A 33 -92.67 53.00 11.73
C GLY A 33 -92.84 52.42 10.31
N LEU A 34 -91.77 52.08 9.59
CA LEU A 34 -91.86 51.45 8.25
C LEU A 34 -90.95 50.21 8.16
N HIS A 35 -91.54 49.07 7.78
CA HIS A 35 -90.88 47.75 7.77
C HIS A 35 -90.33 47.30 6.40
N TRP A 36 -90.62 48.06 5.34
CA TRP A 36 -90.29 47.71 3.95
C TRP A 36 -89.77 48.93 3.21
N TYR A 37 -88.68 48.79 2.44
CA TYR A 37 -88.13 49.84 1.60
C TYR A 37 -87.44 49.26 0.35
N VAL A 38 -87.12 50.13 -0.61
CA VAL A 38 -86.41 49.78 -1.85
C VAL A 38 -84.92 49.66 -1.58
N SER A 39 -84.32 48.53 -1.97
CA SER A 39 -82.91 48.22 -1.70
C SER A 39 -81.91 49.20 -2.37
N LYS A 40 -80.81 49.47 -1.68
CA LYS A 40 -79.57 50.05 -2.19
C LYS A 40 -78.37 49.33 -1.53
N PRO A 41 -77.19 49.28 -2.17
CA PRO A 41 -75.98 48.78 -1.53
C PRO A 41 -75.64 49.54 -0.24
N LEU A 42 -75.07 48.85 0.74
CA LEU A 42 -74.62 49.46 1.99
C LEU A 42 -73.39 50.35 1.75
N GLY A 43 -73.41 51.55 2.32
CA GLY A 43 -72.27 52.47 2.31
C GLY A 43 -71.18 52.09 3.33
N THR A 44 -69.97 52.59 3.14
CA THR A 44 -68.79 52.28 3.99
C THR A 44 -69.06 52.55 5.47
N ASP A 45 -69.72 53.66 5.80
CA ASP A 45 -70.07 54.04 7.17
C ASP A 45 -71.10 53.10 7.82
N GLN A 46 -71.96 52.49 6.99
CA GLN A 46 -72.99 51.54 7.44
C GLN A 46 -72.38 50.16 7.68
N ILE A 47 -71.39 49.76 6.89
CA ILE A 47 -70.58 48.55 7.13
C ILE A 47 -69.78 48.72 8.43
N ALA A 48 -69.14 49.88 8.64
CA ALA A 48 -68.41 50.21 9.87
C ALA A 48 -69.29 50.27 11.14
N ALA A 49 -70.60 50.41 10.99
CA ALA A 49 -71.56 50.39 12.11
C ALA A 49 -71.95 48.96 12.56
N ILE A 50 -71.64 47.92 11.78
CA ILE A 50 -71.95 46.52 12.12
C ILE A 50 -70.98 46.02 13.20
N ARG A 51 -71.46 45.94 14.44
CA ARG A 51 -70.68 45.42 15.58
C ARG A 51 -70.84 43.91 15.72
N ASP A 52 -69.76 43.17 15.50
CA ASP A 52 -69.63 41.78 15.96
C ASP A 52 -69.62 41.74 17.51
N PRO A 53 -70.55 41.00 18.16
CA PRO A 53 -70.57 40.83 19.61
C PRO A 53 -69.31 40.20 20.23
N GLN A 54 -68.44 39.55 19.45
CA GLN A 54 -67.15 38.98 19.92
C GLN A 54 -65.91 39.60 19.24
N GLY A 55 -66.06 40.65 18.44
CA GLY A 55 -64.96 41.45 17.89
C GLY A 55 -63.86 40.66 17.16
N GLY A 56 -64.22 39.57 16.47
CA GLY A 56 -63.30 38.70 15.74
C GLY A 56 -62.32 37.89 16.61
N GLN A 57 -62.52 37.80 17.92
CA GLN A 57 -61.62 37.07 18.84
C GLN A 57 -61.77 35.53 18.78
N THR A 58 -62.50 35.00 17.80
CA THR A 58 -62.76 33.55 17.66
C THR A 58 -61.60 32.82 16.99
N VAL A 59 -60.99 31.87 17.71
CA VAL A 59 -59.92 30.99 17.17
C VAL A 59 -60.42 30.10 16.01
N LYS A 60 -61.74 29.88 15.89
CA LYS A 60 -62.38 29.22 14.75
C LYS A 60 -62.77 30.22 13.67
N GLN A 61 -62.50 29.88 12.42
CA GLN A 61 -62.85 30.68 11.24
C GLN A 61 -64.38 30.67 11.00
N PRO A 62 -64.96 31.71 10.37
CA PRO A 62 -66.39 31.71 10.00
C PRO A 62 -66.74 30.61 8.99
N THR A 63 -67.76 29.80 9.28
CA THR A 63 -68.17 28.64 8.46
C THR A 63 -69.50 28.84 7.72
N SER A 64 -70.07 30.05 7.74
CA SER A 64 -71.50 30.29 7.42
C SER A 64 -71.75 31.03 6.10
N ILE A 65 -70.77 31.13 5.21
CA ILE A 65 -70.95 31.67 3.84
C ILE A 65 -71.36 30.51 2.92
N PRO A 66 -72.55 30.52 2.30
CA PRO A 66 -73.08 29.37 1.55
C PRO A 66 -72.57 29.31 0.09
N SER A 67 -71.26 29.47 -0.13
CA SER A 67 -70.61 29.43 -1.44
C SER A 67 -69.41 28.47 -1.45
N PRO A 68 -69.18 27.69 -2.53
CA PRO A 68 -67.97 26.87 -2.66
C PRO A 68 -66.67 27.70 -2.70
N PHE A 69 -66.76 28.99 -2.99
CA PHE A 69 -65.63 29.93 -3.02
C PHE A 69 -65.49 30.78 -1.74
N ALA A 70 -66.29 30.51 -0.70
CA ALA A 70 -66.30 31.26 0.57
C ALA A 70 -64.92 31.54 1.20
N ARG A 71 -63.95 30.64 1.00
CA ARG A 71 -62.59 30.80 1.53
C ARG A 71 -61.79 31.90 0.82
N ILE A 72 -62.07 32.19 -0.45
CA ILE A 72 -61.45 33.30 -1.20
C ILE A 72 -61.94 34.64 -0.63
N ASP A 73 -63.25 34.77 -0.37
CA ASP A 73 -63.83 35.98 0.23
C ASP A 73 -63.34 36.22 1.67
N LEU A 74 -63.20 35.15 2.47
CA LEU A 74 -62.62 35.24 3.81
C LEU A 74 -61.15 35.71 3.78
N VAL A 75 -60.34 35.25 2.82
CA VAL A 75 -58.95 35.72 2.63
C VAL A 75 -58.90 37.17 2.15
N ARG A 76 -59.77 37.54 1.21
CA ARG A 76 -59.93 38.93 0.72
C ARG A 76 -60.30 39.89 1.85
N SER A 77 -61.28 39.52 2.66
CA SER A 77 -61.74 40.29 3.81
C SER A 77 -60.63 40.46 4.85
N ALA A 78 -59.85 39.41 5.11
CA ALA A 78 -58.69 39.50 6.00
C ALA A 78 -57.61 40.47 5.45
N PHE A 79 -57.26 40.39 4.17
CA PHE A 79 -56.33 41.34 3.53
C PHE A 79 -56.80 42.79 3.68
N LEU A 80 -58.08 43.07 3.44
CA LEU A 80 -58.70 44.39 3.65
C LEU A 80 -58.60 44.86 5.11
N ASN A 81 -58.98 44.00 6.06
CA ASN A 81 -58.94 44.29 7.50
C ASN A 81 -57.52 44.62 7.99
N LEU A 82 -56.49 43.95 7.45
CA LEU A 82 -55.10 44.27 7.75
C LEU A 82 -54.64 45.57 7.07
N ALA A 83 -54.94 45.76 5.78
CA ALA A 83 -54.50 46.93 4.99
C ALA A 83 -55.05 48.28 5.51
N LEU A 84 -56.23 48.25 6.13
CA LEU A 84 -56.82 49.40 6.83
C LEU A 84 -55.97 49.88 8.03
N ARG A 85 -55.11 49.02 8.61
CA ARG A 85 -54.25 49.35 9.74
C ARG A 85 -52.82 49.68 9.27
N PRO A 86 -52.16 50.73 9.80
CA PRO A 86 -50.80 51.11 9.36
C PRO A 86 -49.73 50.04 9.62
N ASP A 87 -49.93 49.22 10.65
CA ASP A 87 -48.99 48.21 11.18
C ASP A 87 -49.33 46.76 10.76
N LEU A 88 -50.38 46.57 9.94
CA LEU A 88 -50.94 45.27 9.56
C LEU A 88 -51.42 44.39 10.73
N ASN A 89 -51.64 44.96 11.91
CA ASN A 89 -51.95 44.22 13.15
C ASN A 89 -53.48 44.10 13.36
N GLY A 90 -54.13 43.17 12.67
CA GLY A 90 -55.59 42.94 12.70
C GLY A 90 -56.07 42.10 13.88
N THR A 91 -57.18 41.37 13.73
CA THR A 91 -57.51 40.29 14.68
C THR A 91 -56.58 39.09 14.48
N ILE A 92 -56.44 38.23 15.49
CA ILE A 92 -55.65 36.98 15.37
C ILE A 92 -56.14 36.14 14.18
N ASN A 93 -57.44 36.15 13.90
CA ASN A 93 -57.99 35.41 12.77
C ASN A 93 -57.66 36.07 11.41
N ASP A 94 -57.69 37.40 11.29
CA ASP A 94 -57.25 38.08 10.06
C ASP A 94 -55.76 37.82 9.78
N GLN A 95 -54.92 37.98 10.82
CA GLN A 95 -53.47 37.78 10.74
C GLN A 95 -53.12 36.36 10.30
N ARG A 96 -53.76 35.35 10.90
CA ARG A 96 -53.59 33.95 10.51
C ARG A 96 -54.11 33.67 9.11
N VAL A 97 -55.30 34.14 8.74
CA VAL A 97 -55.87 33.87 7.40
C VAL A 97 -55.01 34.47 6.28
N VAL A 98 -54.36 35.63 6.52
CA VAL A 98 -53.36 36.17 5.59
C VAL A 98 -52.04 35.39 5.64
N SER A 99 -51.55 35.00 6.82
CA SER A 99 -50.35 34.16 6.96
C SER A 99 -50.51 32.82 6.24
N ASP A 100 -51.62 32.09 6.46
CA ASP A 100 -51.92 30.83 5.78
C ASP A 100 -51.91 30.99 4.24
N ALA A 101 -52.38 32.14 3.73
CA ALA A 101 -52.41 32.43 2.30
C ALA A 101 -51.02 32.76 1.73
N LEU A 102 -50.17 33.44 2.53
CA LEU A 102 -48.75 33.63 2.23
C LEU A 102 -47.99 32.29 2.28
N ASP A 103 -48.32 31.38 3.21
CA ASP A 103 -47.71 30.06 3.32
C ASP A 103 -47.99 29.17 2.09
N VAL A 104 -49.24 29.21 1.58
CA VAL A 104 -49.58 28.55 0.30
C VAL A 104 -48.76 29.13 -0.84
N GLY A 105 -48.59 30.46 -0.89
CA GLY A 105 -47.73 31.11 -1.88
C GLY A 105 -46.26 30.70 -1.74
N GLU A 106 -45.74 30.46 -0.53
CA GLU A 106 -44.37 29.97 -0.31
C GLU A 106 -44.18 28.54 -0.80
N LEU A 107 -45.19 27.67 -0.67
CA LEU A 107 -45.17 26.32 -1.21
C LEU A 107 -45.17 26.31 -2.76
N PHE A 108 -45.91 27.21 -3.41
CA PHE A 108 -45.83 27.42 -4.87
C PHE A 108 -44.46 28.00 -5.26
N PHE A 109 -43.96 29.00 -4.52
CA PHE A 109 -42.69 29.68 -4.79
C PHE A 109 -41.47 28.78 -4.62
N ASN A 110 -41.45 27.89 -3.62
CA ASN A 110 -40.36 26.94 -3.36
C ASN A 110 -40.61 25.55 -3.98
N TYR A 111 -41.54 25.42 -4.95
CA TYR A 111 -42.00 24.13 -5.48
C TYR A 111 -40.87 23.16 -5.86
N ASP A 112 -39.78 23.62 -6.47
CA ASP A 112 -38.65 22.76 -6.85
C ASP A 112 -37.99 22.00 -5.69
N LYS A 113 -37.98 22.60 -4.49
CA LYS A 113 -37.45 21.98 -3.26
C LYS A 113 -38.46 21.04 -2.59
N LEU A 114 -39.73 21.12 -2.98
CA LEU A 114 -40.87 20.54 -2.26
C LEU A 114 -41.69 19.54 -3.09
N LYS A 115 -41.48 19.46 -4.42
CA LYS A 115 -42.21 18.63 -5.39
C LYS A 115 -42.24 17.12 -5.12
N THR A 116 -41.40 16.62 -4.22
CA THR A 116 -41.46 15.24 -3.68
C THR A 116 -42.63 15.03 -2.71
N TYR A 117 -43.14 16.10 -2.10
CA TYR A 117 -44.25 16.10 -1.15
C TYR A 117 -45.41 17.01 -1.55
N VAL A 118 -45.16 18.02 -2.39
CA VAL A 118 -46.14 18.99 -2.89
C VAL A 118 -46.57 18.60 -4.30
N THR A 119 -47.88 18.54 -4.53
CA THR A 119 -48.48 18.34 -5.84
C THR A 119 -49.40 19.51 -6.17
N ILE A 120 -49.28 20.03 -7.38
CA ILE A 120 -50.18 21.05 -7.93
C ILE A 120 -51.09 20.36 -8.94
N THR A 121 -52.40 20.45 -8.74
CA THR A 121 -53.42 19.85 -9.61
C THR A 121 -54.21 20.96 -10.31
N PRO A 122 -54.16 21.09 -11.65
CA PRO A 122 -55.02 22.02 -12.36
C PRO A 122 -56.48 21.55 -12.32
N PHE A 123 -57.39 22.52 -12.20
CA PHE A 123 -58.82 22.40 -12.45
C PHE A 123 -59.17 23.36 -13.58
N ASP A 124 -59.48 22.82 -14.76
CA ASP A 124 -59.87 23.59 -15.93
C ASP A 124 -61.37 23.91 -15.89
N VAL A 125 -61.69 25.20 -15.84
CA VAL A 125 -63.03 25.71 -15.48
C VAL A 125 -64.08 25.39 -16.55
N ARG A 126 -63.65 24.99 -17.76
CA ARG A 126 -64.54 24.55 -18.84
C ARG A 126 -64.66 23.03 -18.86
N THR A 127 -63.54 22.34 -19.06
CA THR A 127 -63.51 20.90 -19.32
C THR A 127 -63.78 20.05 -18.07
N ASP A 128 -63.27 20.42 -16.90
CA ASP A 128 -63.54 19.69 -15.66
C ASP A 128 -64.96 19.96 -15.13
N LEU A 129 -65.47 21.16 -15.34
CA LEU A 129 -66.84 21.55 -14.99
C LEU A 129 -67.87 20.78 -15.82
N ASP A 130 -67.69 20.70 -17.14
CA ASP A 130 -68.56 19.89 -18.00
C ASP A 130 -68.35 18.39 -17.78
N ARG A 131 -67.15 17.92 -17.41
CA ARG A 131 -66.92 16.53 -16.94
C ARG A 131 -67.68 16.20 -15.66
N LEU A 132 -67.76 17.14 -14.70
CA LEU A 132 -68.58 16.98 -13.50
C LEU A 132 -70.07 16.90 -13.85
N ARG A 133 -70.56 17.78 -14.73
CA ARG A 133 -71.97 17.91 -15.12
C ARG A 133 -72.46 16.79 -16.05
N SER A 134 -71.56 16.19 -16.85
CA SER A 134 -71.83 14.99 -17.66
C SER A 134 -71.60 13.67 -16.91
N SER A 135 -71.07 13.71 -15.69
CA SER A 135 -70.74 12.50 -14.92
C SER A 135 -71.97 11.65 -14.62
N MET A 136 -71.82 10.32 -14.66
CA MET A 136 -72.84 9.36 -14.22
C MET A 136 -73.23 9.54 -12.74
N ASN A 137 -72.32 10.06 -11.90
CA ASN A 137 -72.57 10.28 -10.47
C ASN A 137 -73.40 11.57 -10.23
N THR A 138 -74.59 11.41 -9.66
CA THR A 138 -75.50 12.52 -9.30
C THR A 138 -74.88 13.54 -8.35
N GLY A 139 -73.95 13.13 -7.48
CA GLY A 139 -73.20 14.04 -6.61
C GLY A 139 -72.22 14.93 -7.39
N HIS A 140 -71.54 14.38 -8.39
CA HIS A 140 -70.63 15.14 -9.26
C HIS A 140 -71.40 16.17 -10.09
N ARG A 141 -72.57 15.78 -10.64
CA ARG A 141 -73.42 16.72 -11.40
C ARG A 141 -73.89 17.88 -10.53
N ARG A 142 -74.40 17.60 -9.31
CA ARG A 142 -74.76 18.64 -8.33
C ARG A 142 -73.61 19.57 -7.97
N LEU A 143 -72.40 19.04 -7.80
CA LEU A 143 -71.20 19.86 -7.54
C LEU A 143 -70.86 20.74 -8.76
N GLY A 144 -70.91 20.19 -9.97
CA GLY A 144 -70.65 20.94 -11.21
C GLY A 144 -71.69 22.03 -11.48
N ASP A 145 -72.98 21.75 -11.27
CA ASP A 145 -74.03 22.76 -11.42
C ASP A 145 -73.96 23.83 -10.32
N ALA A 146 -73.59 23.48 -9.09
CA ALA A 146 -73.35 24.45 -8.01
C ALA A 146 -72.11 25.32 -8.27
N LEU A 147 -70.99 24.73 -8.68
CA LEU A 147 -69.79 25.48 -9.09
C LEU A 147 -70.13 26.44 -10.24
N LYS A 148 -70.85 25.97 -11.27
CA LYS A 148 -71.30 26.84 -12.36
C LYS A 148 -72.15 28.00 -11.88
N LEU A 149 -73.11 27.75 -10.98
CA LEU A 149 -74.00 28.79 -10.44
C LEU A 149 -73.20 29.95 -9.82
N PHE A 150 -72.23 29.66 -8.94
CA PHE A 150 -71.43 30.70 -8.29
C PHE A 150 -70.38 31.34 -9.22
N LEU A 151 -69.81 30.57 -10.15
CA LEU A 151 -68.94 31.11 -11.21
C LEU A 151 -69.68 32.11 -12.11
N ASP A 152 -70.95 31.84 -12.45
CA ASP A 152 -71.79 32.72 -13.27
C ASP A 152 -72.33 33.92 -12.46
N GLN A 153 -72.72 33.71 -11.19
CA GLN A 153 -73.33 34.75 -10.34
C GLN A 153 -72.31 35.78 -9.84
N ASP A 154 -71.19 35.31 -9.28
CA ASP A 154 -70.20 36.18 -8.64
C ASP A 154 -69.09 36.63 -9.63
N ALA A 155 -69.35 36.46 -10.93
CA ALA A 155 -68.38 36.54 -12.03
C ALA A 155 -67.48 37.78 -11.98
N ALA A 156 -68.08 38.97 -11.88
CA ALA A 156 -67.37 40.24 -11.90
C ALA A 156 -66.73 40.62 -10.56
N GLU A 157 -67.17 40.03 -9.44
CA GLU A 157 -66.68 40.40 -8.10
C GLU A 157 -65.34 39.71 -7.77
N TYR A 158 -65.17 38.47 -8.25
CA TYR A 158 -63.97 37.63 -8.04
C TYR A 158 -63.21 37.30 -9.34
N ASN A 159 -63.52 37.99 -10.44
CA ASN A 159 -62.92 37.79 -11.77
C ASN A 159 -63.12 36.37 -12.35
N PHE A 160 -64.20 35.66 -11.99
CA PHE A 160 -64.48 34.29 -12.47
C PHE A 160 -64.86 34.23 -13.97
N ASN A 161 -65.17 35.38 -14.60
CA ASN A 161 -65.29 35.50 -16.06
C ASN A 161 -63.94 35.42 -16.80
N GLU A 162 -62.82 35.62 -16.10
CA GLU A 162 -61.46 35.73 -16.66
C GLU A 162 -60.52 34.58 -16.28
N ILE A 163 -60.98 33.60 -15.48
CA ILE A 163 -60.22 32.38 -15.20
C ILE A 163 -60.33 31.35 -16.33
N ASN A 164 -59.19 30.78 -16.74
CA ASN A 164 -59.16 29.54 -17.50
C ASN A 164 -59.12 28.35 -16.54
N ARG A 165 -58.20 28.42 -15.55
CA ARG A 165 -57.86 27.32 -14.66
C ARG A 165 -57.63 27.81 -13.23
N LEU A 166 -57.88 26.95 -12.26
CA LEU A 166 -57.49 27.11 -10.85
C LEU A 166 -56.53 25.99 -10.49
N PHE A 167 -55.51 26.26 -9.67
CA PHE A 167 -54.48 25.29 -9.34
C PHE A 167 -54.56 24.93 -7.86
N ILE A 168 -54.95 23.69 -7.57
CA ILE A 168 -55.16 23.19 -6.21
C ILE A 168 -53.88 22.55 -5.70
N LEU A 169 -53.42 23.02 -4.55
CA LEU A 169 -52.17 22.64 -3.92
C LEU A 169 -52.39 21.57 -2.84
N SER A 170 -51.64 20.48 -2.90
CA SER A 170 -51.70 19.38 -1.92
C SER A 170 -50.33 19.08 -1.33
N TYR A 171 -50.23 18.91 -0.01
CA TYR A 171 -49.05 18.42 0.69
C TYR A 171 -49.30 16.98 1.16
N ARG A 172 -48.38 16.06 0.83
CA ARG A 172 -48.46 14.61 1.11
C ARG A 172 -49.84 14.01 0.78
N GLY A 173 -50.41 14.41 -0.38
CA GLY A 173 -51.70 13.93 -0.88
C GLY A 173 -52.96 14.57 -0.28
N ARG A 174 -52.84 15.57 0.60
CA ARG A 174 -53.97 16.30 1.21
C ARG A 174 -53.96 17.77 0.79
N VAL A 175 -55.12 18.30 0.37
CA VAL A 175 -55.25 19.69 -0.08
C VAL A 175 -54.94 20.67 1.06
N VAL A 176 -54.04 21.62 0.79
CA VAL A 176 -53.63 22.70 1.71
C VAL A 176 -54.08 24.08 1.24
N GLY A 177 -54.37 24.27 -0.07
CA GLY A 177 -54.77 25.56 -0.63
C GLY A 177 -54.87 25.55 -2.15
N GLY A 178 -54.75 26.71 -2.77
CA GLY A 178 -54.67 26.86 -4.23
C GLY A 178 -54.50 28.31 -4.69
N THR A 179 -54.48 28.52 -6.00
CA THR A 179 -54.49 29.86 -6.61
C THR A 179 -55.87 30.52 -6.55
N SER A 180 -55.90 31.85 -6.49
CA SER A 180 -57.10 32.66 -6.31
C SER A 180 -57.14 33.84 -7.29
N PRO A 181 -58.22 34.01 -8.07
CA PRO A 181 -58.38 35.15 -8.98
C PRO A 181 -58.69 36.48 -8.27
N LYS A 182 -58.86 36.48 -6.93
CA LYS A 182 -59.10 37.70 -6.13
C LYS A 182 -58.02 38.00 -5.10
N THR A 183 -57.21 37.00 -4.73
CA THR A 183 -56.22 37.10 -3.62
C THR A 183 -54.84 36.51 -3.95
N LEU A 184 -54.59 36.17 -5.22
CA LEU A 184 -53.47 35.35 -5.75
C LEU A 184 -53.41 33.92 -5.22
N PHE A 185 -53.52 33.74 -3.90
CA PHE A 185 -53.55 32.43 -3.23
C PHE A 185 -54.64 32.37 -2.15
N PHE A 186 -55.02 31.16 -1.77
CA PHE A 186 -55.85 30.89 -0.59
C PHE A 186 -55.45 29.55 0.04
N SER A 187 -55.55 29.44 1.36
CA SER A 187 -55.38 28.17 2.08
C SER A 187 -56.72 27.49 2.34
N GLY A 188 -56.72 26.18 2.60
CA GLY A 188 -57.90 25.45 3.00
C GLY A 188 -58.49 25.95 4.33
N GLY A 189 -59.81 25.81 4.53
CA GLY A 189 -60.48 26.11 5.80
C GLY A 189 -60.36 25.00 6.86
N ASN A 190 -59.36 24.12 6.71
CA ASN A 190 -59.07 23.02 7.63
C ASN A 190 -57.92 23.41 8.58
N ASP A 191 -57.67 22.60 9.61
CA ASP A 191 -56.39 22.64 10.31
C ASP A 191 -55.26 22.19 9.37
N LEU A 192 -54.21 23.00 9.29
CA LEU A 192 -53.02 22.80 8.43
C LEU A 192 -51.73 22.64 9.25
N SER A 193 -51.78 22.65 10.59
CA SER A 193 -50.60 22.54 11.48
C SER A 193 -49.82 21.21 11.37
N TRP A 194 -50.39 20.22 10.68
CA TRP A 194 -49.75 18.96 10.28
C TRP A 194 -48.83 19.10 9.06
N VAL A 195 -48.79 20.26 8.41
CA VAL A 195 -47.78 20.59 7.40
C VAL A 195 -46.43 20.75 8.11
N ASP A 196 -45.49 19.93 7.67
CA ASP A 196 -44.15 19.81 8.23
C ASP A 196 -43.18 20.37 7.18
N VAL A 197 -43.08 21.70 7.14
CA VAL A 197 -42.24 22.49 6.24
C VAL A 197 -41.77 23.74 6.98
N SER A 198 -40.47 23.97 7.01
CA SER A 198 -39.84 25.22 7.45
C SER A 198 -39.03 25.85 6.33
N ILE A 199 -39.01 27.17 6.25
CA ILE A 199 -38.32 27.95 5.22
C ILE A 199 -37.51 29.05 5.92
N GLY A 200 -36.19 28.94 5.86
CA GLY A 200 -35.31 29.78 6.67
C GLY A 200 -35.54 29.51 8.15
N ASN A 201 -36.13 30.49 8.84
CA ASN A 201 -36.48 30.43 10.27
C ASN A 201 -38.00 30.33 10.52
N ASP A 202 -38.84 30.38 9.48
CA ASP A 202 -40.30 30.35 9.58
C ASP A 202 -40.85 28.91 9.49
N ARG A 203 -42.03 28.65 10.07
CA ARG A 203 -42.73 27.36 9.98
C ARG A 203 -44.14 27.58 9.45
N LEU A 204 -44.41 27.02 8.27
CA LEU A 204 -45.68 27.23 7.57
C LEU A 204 -46.86 26.65 8.36
N PHE A 205 -47.98 27.38 8.41
CA PHE A 205 -49.24 27.00 9.04
C PHE A 205 -49.17 26.72 10.56
N ASP A 206 -48.18 27.30 11.25
CA ASP A 206 -48.04 27.20 12.70
C ASP A 206 -48.76 28.38 13.44
N PRO A 207 -48.79 28.42 14.78
CA PRO A 207 -49.48 29.48 15.53
C PRO A 207 -48.84 30.89 15.44
N SER A 208 -47.63 31.02 14.90
CA SER A 208 -46.88 32.27 14.73
C SER A 208 -47.17 32.89 13.36
N THR A 209 -48.04 33.90 13.33
CA THR A 209 -48.49 34.49 12.07
C THR A 209 -47.44 35.44 11.47
N THR A 210 -46.66 34.98 10.49
CA THR A 210 -45.57 35.74 9.88
C THR A 210 -46.08 36.62 8.70
N PRO A 211 -46.11 37.96 8.82
CA PRO A 211 -46.55 38.87 7.74
C PRO A 211 -45.47 39.02 6.66
N LEU A 212 -45.87 39.41 5.44
CA LEU A 212 -44.98 39.40 4.28
C LEU A 212 -43.64 40.14 4.49
N TYR A 213 -43.63 41.29 5.14
CA TYR A 213 -42.42 42.09 5.36
C TYR A 213 -41.35 41.41 6.25
N GLN A 214 -41.69 40.31 6.93
CA GLN A 214 -40.78 39.53 7.79
C GLN A 214 -40.27 38.23 7.11
N ARG A 215 -40.76 37.89 5.91
CA ARG A 215 -40.42 36.65 5.17
C ARG A 215 -39.15 36.83 4.30
N ASP A 216 -38.66 35.72 3.74
CA ASP A 216 -37.52 35.65 2.80
C ASP A 216 -37.59 36.78 1.74
N ILE A 217 -36.50 37.54 1.58
CA ILE A 217 -36.51 38.75 0.73
C ILE A 217 -36.81 38.47 -0.74
N GLU A 218 -36.45 37.28 -1.25
CA GLU A 218 -36.79 36.89 -2.61
C GLU A 218 -38.27 36.56 -2.76
N TYR A 219 -38.90 36.03 -1.70
CA TYR A 219 -40.36 35.88 -1.66
C TYR A 219 -41.08 37.22 -1.59
N GLN A 220 -40.53 38.19 -0.84
CA GLN A 220 -41.06 39.56 -0.87
C GLN A 220 -40.92 40.19 -2.27
N LYS A 221 -39.75 40.08 -2.91
CA LYS A 221 -39.52 40.53 -4.29
C LYS A 221 -40.52 39.89 -5.27
N PHE A 222 -40.81 38.60 -5.12
CA PHE A 222 -41.80 37.88 -5.94
C PHE A 222 -43.20 38.52 -5.85
N TRP A 223 -43.71 38.81 -4.66
CA TRP A 223 -45.01 39.50 -4.49
C TRP A 223 -45.01 40.93 -5.07
N TYR A 224 -43.96 41.72 -4.81
CA TYR A 224 -43.87 43.07 -5.38
C TYR A 224 -43.71 43.06 -6.91
N ALA A 225 -43.01 42.08 -7.48
CA ALA A 225 -42.86 41.92 -8.92
C ALA A 225 -44.16 41.47 -9.62
N ILE A 226 -44.96 40.58 -9.01
CA ILE A 226 -46.31 40.29 -9.52
C ILE A 226 -47.15 41.58 -9.56
N LYS A 227 -47.14 42.37 -8.49
CA LYS A 227 -47.83 43.67 -8.43
C LYS A 227 -47.35 44.67 -9.49
N LEU A 228 -46.05 44.67 -9.83
CA LEU A 228 -45.47 45.56 -10.84
C LEU A 228 -45.71 45.10 -12.29
N PHE A 229 -45.80 43.79 -12.55
CA PHE A 229 -45.79 43.23 -13.92
C PHE A 229 -47.08 42.53 -14.34
N MET A 230 -48.01 42.23 -13.43
CA MET A 230 -49.33 41.71 -13.77
C MET A 230 -50.25 42.84 -14.28
N PRO A 231 -50.82 42.74 -15.50
CA PRO A 231 -51.74 43.75 -16.01
C PRO A 231 -52.98 43.91 -15.13
N ASN A 232 -53.35 45.17 -14.87
CA ASN A 232 -54.52 45.59 -14.10
C ASN A 232 -54.55 45.03 -12.66
N PHE A 233 -53.39 44.94 -12.00
CA PHE A 233 -53.26 44.34 -10.68
C PHE A 233 -54.11 45.05 -9.62
N ARG A 234 -54.08 46.39 -9.56
CA ARG A 234 -54.79 47.17 -8.54
C ARG A 234 -56.31 47.12 -8.73
N GLU A 235 -56.78 46.97 -9.96
CA GLU A 235 -58.19 46.82 -10.32
C GLU A 235 -58.72 45.44 -9.90
N ARG A 236 -57.96 44.38 -10.21
CA ARG A 236 -58.34 42.97 -9.96
C ARG A 236 -58.15 42.53 -8.51
N PHE A 237 -57.08 42.99 -7.85
CA PHE A 237 -56.58 42.54 -6.54
C PHE A 237 -56.45 43.69 -5.52
N ARG A 238 -57.35 44.68 -5.56
CA ARG A 238 -57.27 45.93 -4.76
C ARG A 238 -56.90 45.72 -3.28
N GLU A 239 -57.55 44.78 -2.62
CA GLU A 239 -57.35 44.50 -1.19
C GLU A 239 -55.93 43.99 -0.89
N VAL A 240 -55.34 43.23 -1.82
CA VAL A 240 -53.94 42.79 -1.79
C VAL A 240 -53.00 43.94 -2.16
N ASP A 241 -53.33 44.77 -3.15
CA ASP A 241 -52.51 45.92 -3.55
C ASP A 241 -52.29 46.90 -2.39
N ASP A 242 -53.37 47.20 -1.65
CA ASP A 242 -53.35 48.05 -0.47
C ASP A 242 -52.57 47.39 0.70
N TYR A 243 -52.66 46.06 0.89
CA TYR A 243 -51.81 45.31 1.84
C TYR A 243 -50.33 45.38 1.47
N LEU A 244 -49.98 45.18 0.19
CA LEU A 244 -48.60 45.24 -0.29
C LEU A 244 -48.00 46.65 -0.13
N ASN A 245 -48.81 47.71 -0.28
CA ASN A 245 -48.39 49.09 0.01
C ASN A 245 -48.01 49.29 1.50
N ARG A 246 -48.77 48.70 2.43
CA ARG A 246 -48.43 48.69 3.87
C ARG A 246 -47.17 47.87 4.14
N SER A 247 -47.10 46.64 3.61
CA SER A 247 -45.94 45.75 3.76
C SER A 247 -44.64 46.40 3.29
N ARG A 248 -44.65 47.04 2.11
CA ARG A 248 -43.50 47.79 1.57
C ARG A 248 -43.06 48.92 2.51
N THR A 249 -44.02 49.65 3.08
CA THR A 249 -43.76 50.75 4.04
C THR A 249 -43.14 50.23 5.35
N LEU A 250 -43.64 49.11 5.87
CA LEU A 250 -43.13 48.50 7.11
C LEU A 250 -41.72 47.92 6.92
N LEU A 251 -41.42 47.32 5.77
CA LEU A 251 -40.06 46.89 5.42
C LEU A 251 -39.09 48.09 5.41
N GLN A 252 -39.46 49.21 4.78
CA GLN A 252 -38.64 50.43 4.73
C GLN A 252 -38.37 51.00 6.13
N GLN A 253 -39.34 50.92 7.05
CA GLN A 253 -39.22 51.44 8.41
C GLN A 253 -38.43 50.52 9.34
N GLN A 254 -38.63 49.19 9.26
CA GLN A 254 -38.05 48.22 10.20
C GLN A 254 -36.72 47.63 9.73
N ASN A 255 -36.51 47.52 8.41
CA ASN A 255 -35.25 47.04 7.82
C ASN A 255 -34.87 47.85 6.57
N PRO A 256 -34.50 49.15 6.73
CA PRO A 256 -34.16 50.03 5.61
C PRO A 256 -33.00 49.50 4.76
N THR A 257 -32.03 48.80 5.36
CA THR A 257 -30.91 48.19 4.62
C THR A 257 -31.40 47.18 3.60
N LEU A 258 -32.25 46.23 4.02
CA LEU A 258 -32.80 45.20 3.14
C LEU A 258 -33.76 45.81 2.09
N PHE A 259 -34.53 46.83 2.47
CA PHE A 259 -35.39 47.59 1.56
C PHE A 259 -34.58 48.24 0.41
N TYR A 260 -33.56 49.05 0.76
CA TYR A 260 -32.77 49.80 -0.22
C TYR A 260 -31.78 48.96 -1.03
N GLN A 261 -31.57 47.69 -0.65
CA GLN A 261 -30.76 46.72 -1.40
C GLN A 261 -31.58 45.89 -2.40
N HIS A 262 -32.87 45.65 -2.15
CA HIS A 262 -33.65 44.64 -2.90
C HIS A 262 -34.95 45.14 -3.53
N ILE A 263 -35.56 46.22 -3.03
CA ILE A 263 -36.91 46.67 -3.46
C ILE A 263 -36.87 47.97 -4.25
N GLU A 264 -36.15 48.98 -3.75
CA GLU A 264 -36.19 50.34 -4.29
C GLU A 264 -34.91 51.11 -3.97
N ALA A 265 -34.37 51.84 -4.92
CA ALA A 265 -33.20 52.70 -4.70
C ALA A 265 -33.58 53.94 -3.88
N GLN A 266 -32.59 54.60 -3.28
CA GLN A 266 -32.79 55.80 -2.45
C GLN A 266 -33.41 57.00 -3.21
N ASN A 267 -33.47 56.96 -4.54
CA ASN A 267 -34.13 57.95 -5.39
C ASN A 267 -35.60 57.62 -5.71
N GLY A 268 -36.17 56.54 -5.16
CA GLY A 268 -37.55 56.10 -5.40
C GLY A 268 -37.77 55.24 -6.66
N GLN A 269 -36.71 54.83 -7.37
CA GLN A 269 -36.82 53.90 -8.50
C GLN A 269 -36.80 52.46 -8.00
N SER A 270 -37.77 51.62 -8.42
CA SER A 270 -37.77 50.21 -8.02
C SER A 270 -36.55 49.47 -8.59
N LEU A 271 -35.97 48.59 -7.77
CA LEU A 271 -34.84 47.72 -8.13
C LEU A 271 -35.30 46.44 -8.86
N LEU A 272 -36.59 46.28 -9.09
CA LEU A 272 -37.20 45.16 -9.80
C LEU A 272 -37.53 45.59 -11.23
N THR A 273 -36.71 45.17 -12.19
CA THR A 273 -37.04 45.23 -13.63
C THR A 273 -37.71 43.93 -14.09
N ARG A 274 -38.39 43.98 -15.24
CA ARG A 274 -39.02 42.80 -15.85
C ARG A 274 -37.97 41.74 -16.21
N GLU A 275 -36.80 42.16 -16.72
CA GLU A 275 -35.68 41.28 -17.04
C GLU A 275 -35.11 40.57 -15.80
N GLN A 276 -34.97 41.26 -14.68
CA GLN A 276 -34.58 40.62 -13.41
C GLN A 276 -35.63 39.61 -12.96
N PHE A 277 -36.93 39.97 -12.98
CA PHE A 277 -38.00 39.05 -12.61
C PHE A 277 -38.01 37.79 -13.49
N ASP A 278 -37.79 37.94 -14.80
CA ASP A 278 -37.77 36.81 -15.73
C ASP A 278 -36.50 35.94 -15.62
N ASN A 279 -35.38 36.50 -15.13
CA ASN A 279 -34.09 35.82 -14.96
C ASN A 279 -33.90 35.15 -13.58
N GLU A 280 -34.40 35.80 -12.52
CA GLU A 280 -34.27 35.39 -11.11
C GLU A 280 -35.36 34.39 -10.71
N PHE A 281 -36.55 34.49 -11.31
CA PHE A 281 -37.67 33.59 -11.07
C PHE A 281 -38.05 32.85 -12.35
N GLU A 282 -38.12 31.52 -12.26
CA GLU A 282 -38.48 30.65 -13.39
C GLU A 282 -39.99 30.48 -13.45
N GLU A 283 -40.56 30.19 -14.62
CA GLU A 283 -41.99 29.87 -14.71
C GLU A 283 -42.34 28.58 -13.96
N LEU A 284 -43.45 28.62 -13.22
CA LEU A 284 -43.91 27.46 -12.48
C LEU A 284 -44.79 26.59 -13.39
N MET A 285 -44.34 25.36 -13.64
CA MET A 285 -45.04 24.41 -14.51
C MET A 285 -45.33 23.10 -13.79
N THR A 286 -46.52 22.53 -14.04
CA THR A 286 -46.93 21.19 -13.58
C THR A 286 -46.44 20.06 -14.49
N GLY A 287 -46.05 20.39 -15.72
CA GLY A 287 -45.45 19.49 -16.72
C GLY A 287 -44.96 20.28 -17.93
N PRO A 288 -44.35 19.64 -18.94
CA PRO A 288 -43.84 20.35 -20.12
C PRO A 288 -44.93 21.15 -20.84
N GLY A 289 -44.82 22.49 -20.80
CA GLY A 289 -45.80 23.42 -21.38
C GLY A 289 -47.06 23.66 -20.54
N ASP A 290 -47.20 23.02 -19.37
CA ASP A 290 -48.36 23.19 -18.49
C ASP A 290 -48.09 24.25 -17.41
N ILE A 291 -48.33 25.51 -17.76
CA ILE A 291 -48.00 26.68 -16.92
C ILE A 291 -49.07 26.91 -15.84
N VAL A 292 -48.62 27.10 -14.60
CA VAL A 292 -49.43 27.56 -13.47
C VAL A 292 -49.67 29.06 -13.61
N GLU A 293 -50.93 29.48 -13.65
CA GLU A 293 -51.32 30.88 -13.95
C GLU A 293 -52.40 31.44 -13.01
N VAL A 294 -52.50 32.76 -12.97
CA VAL A 294 -53.65 33.50 -12.41
C VAL A 294 -54.08 34.59 -13.37
N LEU A 295 -55.32 34.53 -13.86
CA LEU A 295 -55.93 35.49 -14.80
C LEU A 295 -55.07 35.72 -16.07
N GLY A 296 -54.46 34.65 -16.58
CA GLY A 296 -53.60 34.63 -17.76
C GLY A 296 -52.13 35.01 -17.48
N PHE A 297 -51.76 35.33 -16.24
CA PHE A 297 -50.38 35.67 -15.88
C PHE A 297 -49.63 34.43 -15.34
N PRO A 298 -48.50 34.01 -15.94
CA PRO A 298 -47.68 32.92 -15.43
C PRO A 298 -47.16 33.20 -14.01
N LEU A 299 -47.49 32.31 -13.07
CA LEU A 299 -46.83 32.31 -11.76
C LEU A 299 -45.39 31.79 -11.91
N ARG A 300 -44.53 32.24 -11.00
CA ARG A 300 -43.10 31.94 -11.01
C ARG A 300 -42.62 31.33 -9.69
N LYS A 301 -41.47 30.66 -9.73
CA LYS A 301 -40.83 29.95 -8.62
C LYS A 301 -39.41 30.47 -8.39
N LYS A 302 -38.91 30.35 -7.16
CA LYS A 302 -37.52 30.63 -6.78
C LYS A 302 -36.60 29.68 -7.54
N LYS A 303 -35.73 30.23 -8.39
CA LYS A 303 -34.75 29.47 -9.16
C LYS A 303 -33.80 28.73 -8.23
N SER A 304 -33.65 27.42 -8.43
CA SER A 304 -32.82 26.58 -7.55
C SER A 304 -31.34 26.72 -7.90
N ASP A 305 -30.58 27.46 -7.08
CA ASP A 305 -29.11 27.56 -7.21
C ASP A 305 -28.41 27.03 -5.96
N SER A 306 -27.80 25.85 -6.09
CA SER A 306 -27.00 25.22 -5.02
C SER A 306 -25.69 25.97 -4.72
N ARG A 307 -25.20 26.82 -5.63
CA ARG A 307 -23.96 27.59 -5.45
C ARG A 307 -24.11 28.68 -4.39
N ALA A 308 -25.33 29.16 -4.14
CA ALA A 308 -25.60 30.09 -3.03
C ALA A 308 -25.28 29.45 -1.67
N ILE A 309 -25.48 28.14 -1.52
CA ILE A 309 -25.14 27.40 -0.29
C ILE A 309 -23.62 27.24 -0.16
N SER A 310 -22.92 26.89 -1.24
CA SER A 310 -21.47 26.65 -1.22
C SER A 310 -20.62 27.89 -0.96
N GLN A 311 -21.21 29.09 -1.08
CA GLN A 311 -20.57 30.38 -0.82
C GLN A 311 -20.75 30.89 0.62
N VAL A 312 -21.79 30.47 1.35
CA VAL A 312 -22.16 31.05 2.66
C VAL A 312 -22.22 30.05 3.82
N SER A 313 -22.26 28.75 3.54
CA SER A 313 -22.32 27.73 4.61
C SER A 313 -20.97 27.57 5.29
N ASP A 314 -20.94 27.66 6.62
CA ASP A 314 -19.71 27.48 7.41
C ASP A 314 -19.25 26.00 7.43
N PHE A 315 -20.15 25.06 7.10
CA PHE A 315 -19.91 23.61 7.13
C PHE A 315 -19.24 23.02 5.87
N ILE A 316 -18.96 23.82 4.84
CA ILE A 316 -18.34 23.32 3.60
C ILE A 316 -16.93 22.77 3.89
N ILE A 317 -16.62 21.59 3.36
CA ILE A 317 -15.35 20.90 3.62
C ILE A 317 -14.15 21.71 3.10
N LYS A 318 -13.12 21.89 3.95
CA LYS A 318 -11.91 22.67 3.64
C LYS A 318 -10.85 21.80 2.95
N SER A 319 -11.23 21.29 1.77
CA SER A 319 -10.34 20.58 0.84
C SER A 319 -9.89 21.51 -0.29
N ASP A 320 -8.58 21.46 -0.59
CA ASP A 320 -7.97 22.05 -1.79
C ASP A 320 -7.91 21.03 -2.96
N LYS A 321 -8.11 19.74 -2.63
CA LYS A 321 -7.98 18.59 -3.53
C LYS A 321 -9.26 18.28 -4.28
N TYR A 322 -10.42 18.46 -3.65
CA TYR A 322 -11.73 18.14 -4.22
C TYR A 322 -11.93 18.70 -5.64
N ASN A 323 -11.68 20.00 -5.82
CA ASN A 323 -11.84 20.68 -7.12
C ASN A 323 -10.89 20.16 -8.22
N ARG A 324 -9.81 19.44 -7.85
CA ARG A 324 -8.88 18.80 -8.79
C ARG A 324 -9.45 17.50 -9.35
N ILE A 325 -10.17 16.74 -8.52
CA ILE A 325 -10.77 15.45 -8.87
C ILE A 325 -12.15 15.66 -9.54
N TYR A 326 -13.00 16.51 -8.95
CA TYR A 326 -14.40 16.70 -9.35
C TYR A 326 -14.66 17.97 -10.18
N GLY A 327 -13.63 18.79 -10.40
CA GLY A 327 -13.77 20.10 -11.04
C GLY A 327 -14.45 21.16 -10.16
N SER A 328 -14.44 22.41 -10.63
CA SER A 328 -15.07 23.54 -9.92
C SER A 328 -16.57 23.73 -10.23
N SER A 329 -17.17 22.86 -11.05
CA SER A 329 -18.58 22.89 -11.43
C SER A 329 -19.49 22.17 -10.42
N LEU A 330 -18.96 21.21 -9.66
CA LEU A 330 -19.70 20.48 -8.63
C LEU A 330 -19.58 21.19 -7.26
N PRO A 331 -20.68 21.32 -6.49
CA PRO A 331 -20.65 21.95 -5.18
C PRO A 331 -19.90 21.08 -4.16
N ARG A 332 -18.88 21.65 -3.47
CA ARG A 332 -18.20 20.98 -2.36
C ARG A 332 -19.20 20.58 -1.26
N PRO A 333 -19.11 19.37 -0.70
CA PRO A 333 -20.05 18.92 0.31
C PRO A 333 -19.91 19.68 1.64
N MET A 334 -21.02 19.72 2.40
CA MET A 334 -20.97 20.01 3.83
C MET A 334 -20.47 18.81 4.63
N VAL A 335 -19.98 19.05 5.84
CA VAL A 335 -19.70 18.04 6.86
C VAL A 335 -20.67 18.26 8.01
N LEU A 336 -21.61 17.33 8.26
CA LEU A 336 -22.69 17.54 9.25
C LEU A 336 -22.64 16.48 10.36
N GLN A 337 -22.81 16.92 11.61
CA GLN A 337 -22.83 16.04 12.79
C GLN A 337 -24.02 16.36 13.70
N ASN A 338 -24.46 15.37 14.48
CA ASN A 338 -25.36 15.60 15.60
C ASN A 338 -24.67 16.41 16.72
N ARG A 339 -25.48 17.15 17.50
CA ARG A 339 -25.04 17.91 18.69
C ARG A 339 -23.92 18.92 18.41
N PHE A 340 -23.91 19.54 17.23
CA PHE A 340 -23.01 20.65 16.93
C PHE A 340 -23.56 21.96 17.52
N PHE A 341 -22.83 22.56 18.47
CA PHE A 341 -23.31 23.70 19.27
C PHE A 341 -22.76 25.09 18.87
N ARG A 342 -21.89 25.19 17.87
CA ARG A 342 -21.38 26.51 17.42
C ARG A 342 -22.42 27.18 16.52
N GLN A 343 -22.54 28.51 16.61
CA GLN A 343 -23.40 29.30 15.74
C GLN A 343 -22.75 29.42 14.35
N PHE A 344 -23.07 28.46 13.49
CA PHE A 344 -22.60 28.37 12.11
C PHE A 344 -23.76 28.64 11.15
N THR A 345 -23.48 29.37 10.09
CA THR A 345 -24.40 29.58 8.96
C THR A 345 -24.57 28.25 8.24
N TYR A 346 -25.79 27.74 8.19
CA TYR A 346 -26.07 26.41 7.64
C TYR A 346 -26.39 26.49 6.15
N VAL A 347 -27.38 27.31 5.80
CA VAL A 347 -27.82 27.63 4.44
C VAL A 347 -28.09 29.14 4.36
N PRO A 348 -28.25 29.77 3.18
CA PRO A 348 -28.54 31.19 3.08
C PRO A 348 -29.70 31.62 4.00
N GLN A 349 -29.46 32.65 4.81
CA GLN A 349 -30.40 33.25 5.77
C GLN A 349 -30.83 32.35 6.97
N ALA A 350 -30.25 31.15 7.15
CA ALA A 350 -30.52 30.27 8.30
C ALA A 350 -29.25 29.88 9.08
N GLN A 351 -29.31 30.00 10.40
CA GLN A 351 -28.28 29.51 11.32
C GLN A 351 -28.53 28.04 11.69
N TRP A 352 -27.47 27.33 12.08
CA TRP A 352 -27.56 25.95 12.53
C TRP A 352 -28.36 25.81 13.83
N ASN A 353 -29.32 24.88 13.84
CA ASN A 353 -30.01 24.44 15.05
C ASN A 353 -29.31 23.20 15.61
N PRO A 354 -28.72 23.23 16.82
CA PRO A 354 -28.04 22.09 17.42
C PRO A 354 -28.91 20.84 17.64
N ASN A 355 -30.24 20.98 17.56
CA ASN A 355 -31.21 19.90 17.69
C ASN A 355 -31.67 19.31 16.34
N THR A 356 -31.17 19.81 15.20
CA THR A 356 -31.43 19.20 13.88
C THR A 356 -30.91 17.77 13.87
N PRO A 357 -31.75 16.75 13.64
CA PRO A 357 -31.30 15.36 13.59
C PRO A 357 -30.55 15.10 12.29
N VAL A 358 -29.29 14.70 12.41
CA VAL A 358 -28.43 14.31 11.28
C VAL A 358 -28.34 12.79 11.23
N PRO A 359 -28.79 12.11 10.16
CA PRO A 359 -28.52 10.70 9.95
C PRO A 359 -27.02 10.38 10.01
N TYR A 360 -26.64 9.35 10.76
CA TYR A 360 -25.25 8.88 10.81
C TYR A 360 -24.83 8.11 9.55
N TYR A 361 -25.82 7.56 8.84
CA TYR A 361 -25.72 6.86 7.57
C TYR A 361 -26.79 7.38 6.61
N VAL A 362 -26.44 7.50 5.33
CA VAL A 362 -27.35 7.85 4.22
C VAL A 362 -27.07 6.91 3.06
N ARG A 363 -28.13 6.35 2.45
CA ARG A 363 -28.00 5.32 1.41
C ARG A 363 -27.58 5.91 0.07
N GLU A 364 -28.07 7.11 -0.24
CA GLU A 364 -27.81 7.87 -1.44
C GLU A 364 -26.34 8.34 -1.43
N SER A 365 -25.66 8.29 -2.58
CA SER A 365 -24.28 8.80 -2.68
C SER A 365 -24.24 10.31 -2.44
N TRP A 366 -23.24 10.79 -1.70
CA TRP A 366 -23.01 12.23 -1.58
C TRP A 366 -22.61 12.86 -2.92
N ARG A 367 -22.01 12.07 -3.85
CA ARG A 367 -21.54 12.52 -5.17
C ARG A 367 -22.68 12.93 -6.11
N ASP A 368 -23.85 12.30 -5.98
CA ASP A 368 -24.96 12.46 -6.92
C ASP A 368 -25.82 13.70 -6.63
N ASN A 369 -25.56 14.42 -5.53
CA ASN A 369 -26.37 15.56 -5.06
C ASN A 369 -27.87 15.20 -4.84
N GLN A 370 -28.15 13.96 -4.45
CA GLN A 370 -29.52 13.47 -4.20
C GLN A 370 -29.92 13.48 -2.71
N ARG A 371 -28.98 13.75 -1.80
CA ARG A 371 -29.24 13.81 -0.35
C ARG A 371 -30.06 15.06 0.01
N SER A 372 -31.23 14.86 0.61
CA SER A 372 -32.02 15.94 1.22
C SER A 372 -31.25 16.60 2.37
N LEU A 373 -31.38 17.91 2.56
CA LEU A 373 -30.76 18.63 3.66
C LEU A 373 -31.44 18.30 5.02
N PRO A 374 -30.68 17.94 6.07
CA PRO A 374 -31.23 17.79 7.42
C PRO A 374 -31.96 19.06 7.89
N GLY A 375 -33.26 18.95 8.17
CA GLY A 375 -34.08 20.05 8.70
C GLY A 375 -34.33 21.23 7.76
N GLN A 376 -34.04 21.13 6.45
CA GLN A 376 -34.27 22.19 5.46
C GLN A 376 -34.76 21.59 4.12
N PRO A 377 -35.60 22.30 3.34
CA PRO A 377 -36.14 21.78 2.08
C PRO A 377 -35.13 21.87 0.92
N GLY A 378 -35.04 20.79 0.14
CA GLY A 378 -34.16 20.65 -1.03
C GLY A 378 -32.91 19.80 -0.76
N ASN A 379 -32.08 19.64 -1.80
CA ASN A 379 -30.92 18.76 -1.80
C ASN A 379 -29.60 19.54 -1.90
N TYR A 380 -28.54 18.99 -1.30
CA TYR A 380 -27.16 19.47 -1.39
C TYR A 380 -26.24 18.27 -1.09
N PRO A 381 -24.99 18.18 -1.59
CA PRO A 381 -24.08 17.12 -1.15
C PRO A 381 -23.62 17.37 0.31
N TRP A 382 -23.75 16.38 1.18
CA TRP A 382 -23.25 16.46 2.56
C TRP A 382 -22.78 15.09 3.06
N LEU A 383 -21.80 15.12 3.95
CA LEU A 383 -21.06 13.96 4.47
C LEU A 383 -21.43 13.66 5.92
N THR A 384 -21.32 12.39 6.27
CA THR A 384 -21.63 11.77 7.56
C THR A 384 -20.45 10.95 8.08
N VAL A 385 -20.51 10.54 9.35
CA VAL A 385 -19.55 9.59 9.94
C VAL A 385 -19.41 8.31 9.11
N SER A 386 -20.49 7.79 8.51
CA SER A 386 -20.43 6.60 7.65
C SER A 386 -19.87 6.82 6.25
N ASP A 387 -19.67 8.05 5.78
CA ASP A 387 -18.97 8.28 4.51
C ASP A 387 -17.44 8.14 4.66
N PHE A 388 -16.91 8.41 5.86
CA PHE A 388 -15.46 8.33 6.14
C PHE A 388 -15.03 7.21 7.08
N LEU A 389 -15.83 6.81 8.07
CA LEU A 389 -15.46 5.72 8.99
C LEU A 389 -16.05 4.38 8.55
N GLU A 390 -15.21 3.35 8.56
CA GLU A 390 -15.61 1.96 8.34
C GLU A 390 -16.56 1.47 9.46
N PRO A 391 -17.48 0.54 9.18
CA PRO A 391 -18.40 0.02 10.21
C PRO A 391 -17.74 -1.03 11.11
N TYR A 392 -16.67 -1.67 10.63
CA TYR A 392 -15.80 -2.56 11.39
C TYR A 392 -14.46 -1.89 11.71
N LEU A 393 -13.87 -2.25 12.85
CA LEU A 393 -12.49 -1.93 13.20
C LEU A 393 -11.70 -3.24 13.29
N ILE A 394 -10.76 -3.44 12.37
CA ILE A 394 -9.91 -4.64 12.33
C ILE A 394 -8.82 -4.51 13.41
N ARG A 395 -8.79 -5.45 14.35
CA ARG A 395 -7.77 -5.60 15.39
C ARG A 395 -6.74 -6.63 14.96
N LEU A 396 -5.47 -6.30 15.11
CA LEU A 396 -4.33 -7.21 14.88
C LEU A 396 -3.95 -7.89 16.21
N PRO A 397 -3.53 -9.17 16.19
CA PRO A 397 -3.19 -9.91 17.40
C PRO A 397 -1.86 -9.48 18.07
N TYR A 398 -1.16 -8.51 17.46
CA TYR A 398 0.09 -7.84 17.87
C TYR A 398 -0.04 -6.33 17.58
N PRO A 399 0.79 -5.44 18.16
CA PRO A 399 0.78 -4.02 17.85
C PRO A 399 1.58 -3.66 16.59
N THR A 400 1.00 -2.74 15.80
CA THR A 400 1.57 -2.12 14.61
C THR A 400 2.95 -1.48 14.88
N ASP A 401 3.94 -1.69 14.00
CA ASP A 401 5.18 -0.91 14.02
C ASP A 401 4.89 0.56 13.68
N ARG A 402 4.80 1.40 14.72
CA ARG A 402 4.54 2.86 14.63
C ARG A 402 5.64 3.64 13.90
N GLY A 403 6.84 3.06 13.75
CA GLY A 403 7.96 3.64 12.99
C GLY A 403 7.86 3.37 11.49
N ARG A 404 7.18 2.29 11.08
CA ARG A 404 7.01 1.88 9.67
C ARG A 404 5.62 2.14 9.12
N PHE A 405 4.59 2.17 9.96
CA PHE A 405 3.20 2.44 9.60
C PHE A 405 2.57 3.49 10.51
N TYR A 406 1.53 4.16 10.02
CA TYR A 406 0.68 5.03 10.83
C TYR A 406 -0.36 4.20 11.60
N ASP A 407 -0.54 4.53 12.88
CA ASP A 407 -1.37 3.81 13.87
C ASP A 407 -2.67 4.54 14.25
N GLY A 408 -3.02 5.62 13.54
CA GLY A 408 -4.21 6.42 13.82
C GLY A 408 -4.10 7.26 15.10
N ASN A 409 -2.87 7.56 15.55
CA ASN A 409 -2.58 8.24 16.81
C ASN A 409 -3.20 7.50 18.02
N LEU A 410 -3.05 6.18 18.07
CA LEU A 410 -3.61 5.33 19.14
C LEU A 410 -3.06 5.73 20.52
N GLN A 411 -3.96 6.27 21.34
CA GLN A 411 -3.65 6.82 22.66
C GLN A 411 -3.33 5.71 23.66
N THR A 412 -2.19 5.86 24.34
CA THR A 412 -1.54 4.90 25.26
C THR A 412 -1.10 3.58 24.60
N PRO A 413 0.05 3.00 24.98
CA PRO A 413 0.45 1.64 24.58
C PRO A 413 -0.32 0.52 25.33
N ALA A 414 -1.59 0.74 25.68
CA ALA A 414 -2.32 -0.08 26.65
C ALA A 414 -2.81 -1.45 26.12
N THR A 415 -2.45 -1.83 24.90
CA THR A 415 -2.83 -3.10 24.27
C THR A 415 -1.62 -3.80 23.66
N ASP A 416 -1.56 -5.12 23.84
CA ASP A 416 -0.77 -6.08 23.05
C ASP A 416 -1.30 -6.26 21.62
N LYS A 417 -2.16 -5.34 21.17
CA LYS A 417 -2.95 -5.39 19.94
C LYS A 417 -2.82 -4.09 19.17
N GLY A 418 -2.73 -4.21 17.86
CA GLY A 418 -2.76 -3.12 16.89
C GLY A 418 -4.14 -3.00 16.27
N PHE A 419 -4.34 -1.95 15.49
CA PHE A 419 -5.57 -1.70 14.75
C PHE A 419 -5.23 -1.15 13.37
N LEU A 420 -6.02 -1.52 12.37
CA LEU A 420 -5.96 -0.87 11.05
C LEU A 420 -6.68 0.48 11.10
N ILE A 421 -6.35 1.36 10.16
CA ILE A 421 -7.00 2.67 10.05
C ILE A 421 -8.42 2.47 9.47
N PRO A 422 -9.51 2.75 10.20
CA PRO A 422 -10.88 2.49 9.77
C PRO A 422 -11.41 3.63 8.90
N LEU A 423 -10.63 4.07 7.91
CA LEU A 423 -11.02 5.11 6.96
C LEU A 423 -11.45 4.48 5.63
N LYS A 424 -12.63 4.88 5.14
CA LYS A 424 -13.11 4.56 3.79
C LYS A 424 -12.26 5.30 2.76
N ARG A 425 -12.08 4.71 1.57
CA ARG A 425 -11.36 5.30 0.42
C ARG A 425 -11.85 6.71 0.05
N ASP A 426 -13.14 6.99 0.26
CA ASP A 426 -13.77 8.31 0.09
C ASP A 426 -13.06 9.45 0.84
N PHE A 427 -12.33 9.17 1.91
CA PHE A 427 -11.49 10.15 2.60
C PHE A 427 -10.48 10.83 1.66
N PHE A 428 -9.88 10.07 0.75
CA PHE A 428 -8.84 10.56 -0.16
C PHE A 428 -9.38 11.33 -1.37
N ASP A 429 -10.68 11.50 -1.51
CA ASP A 429 -11.24 12.49 -2.44
C ASP A 429 -11.03 13.94 -1.94
N PHE A 430 -10.78 14.10 -0.64
CA PHE A 430 -10.72 15.40 0.02
C PHE A 430 -9.33 15.71 0.59
N PHE A 431 -8.57 14.71 1.00
CA PHE A 431 -7.32 14.86 1.74
C PHE A 431 -6.23 13.92 1.23
N ASP A 432 -4.98 14.22 1.58
CA ASP A 432 -3.81 13.38 1.35
C ASP A 432 -3.33 12.73 2.67
N VAL A 433 -2.47 11.71 2.60
CA VAL A 433 -1.85 11.06 3.77
C VAL A 433 -1.13 12.10 4.64
N ASP A 434 -0.47 13.08 4.02
CA ASP A 434 0.20 14.16 4.74
C ASP A 434 -0.76 15.03 5.56
N ASP A 435 -2.03 15.17 5.18
CA ASP A 435 -3.02 15.89 5.98
C ASP A 435 -3.32 15.16 7.30
N LEU A 436 -3.24 13.82 7.32
CA LEU A 436 -3.32 13.00 8.54
C LEU A 436 -2.02 13.05 9.35
N LEU A 437 -0.86 12.93 8.69
CA LEU A 437 0.45 12.87 9.36
C LEU A 437 0.87 14.22 9.95
N THR A 438 0.46 15.34 9.35
CA THR A 438 0.70 16.70 9.86
C THR A 438 -0.38 17.19 10.83
N GLY A 439 -1.50 16.48 10.95
CA GLY A 439 -2.62 16.86 11.81
C GLY A 439 -3.50 17.99 11.26
N ARG A 440 -3.49 18.24 9.95
CA ARG A 440 -4.49 19.10 9.29
C ARG A 440 -5.89 18.47 9.37
N VAL A 441 -5.96 17.15 9.22
CA VAL A 441 -7.06 16.29 9.66
C VAL A 441 -6.58 15.54 10.90
N ARG A 442 -7.41 15.45 11.95
CA ARG A 442 -6.99 14.83 13.21
C ARG A 442 -7.81 13.58 13.48
N LEU A 443 -7.30 12.44 13.01
CA LEU A 443 -7.74 11.11 13.43
C LEU A 443 -7.11 10.77 14.80
N LYS A 444 -7.90 10.17 15.69
CA LYS A 444 -7.48 9.75 17.03
C LYS A 444 -8.24 8.48 17.44
N MET A 445 -7.52 7.47 17.93
CA MET A 445 -8.11 6.28 18.55
C MET A 445 -7.89 6.29 20.07
N VAL A 446 -8.95 6.04 20.85
CA VAL A 446 -8.94 6.09 22.32
C VAL A 446 -9.55 4.81 22.90
N PRO A 447 -8.80 3.99 23.65
CA PRO A 447 -9.35 2.86 24.38
C PRO A 447 -10.39 3.28 25.42
N GLN A 448 -11.54 2.61 25.44
CA GLN A 448 -12.61 2.81 26.42
C GLN A 448 -13.17 1.45 26.87
N GLY A 449 -12.73 0.99 28.04
CA GLY A 449 -13.03 -0.35 28.53
C GLY A 449 -12.45 -1.42 27.58
N SER A 450 -13.31 -2.27 27.02
CA SER A 450 -12.96 -3.27 26.01
C SER A 450 -13.17 -2.80 24.56
N GLY A 451 -13.65 -1.57 24.35
CA GLY A 451 -13.89 -0.97 23.04
C GLY A 451 -12.90 0.16 22.71
N ILE A 452 -13.02 0.72 21.50
CA ILE A 452 -12.23 1.85 21.00
C ILE A 452 -13.19 2.95 20.54
N GLN A 453 -13.04 4.19 21.06
CA GLN A 453 -13.61 5.37 20.42
C GLN A 453 -12.66 5.85 19.33
N VAL A 454 -13.15 6.06 18.12
CA VAL A 454 -12.40 6.72 17.04
C VAL A 454 -13.05 8.06 16.75
N SER A 455 -12.26 9.13 16.81
CA SER A 455 -12.68 10.49 16.49
C SER A 455 -11.86 11.03 15.32
N LEU A 456 -12.51 11.76 14.41
CA LEU A 456 -11.95 12.30 13.17
C LEU A 456 -12.41 13.76 12.99
N ASP A 457 -11.52 14.71 13.28
CA ASP A 457 -11.79 16.13 13.06
C ASP A 457 -11.53 16.51 11.59
N ILE A 458 -12.60 16.80 10.86
CA ILE A 458 -12.57 17.26 9.47
C ILE A 458 -12.59 18.80 9.44
N PRO A 459 -11.63 19.47 8.76
CA PRO A 459 -11.61 20.92 8.68
C PRO A 459 -12.71 21.46 7.74
N VAL A 460 -13.34 22.57 8.12
CA VAL A 460 -14.38 23.25 7.34
C VAL A 460 -14.02 24.72 7.08
N THR A 461 -14.62 25.33 6.05
CA THR A 461 -14.20 26.65 5.55
C THR A 461 -14.54 27.80 6.49
N ALA A 462 -15.72 27.74 7.12
CA ALA A 462 -16.21 28.65 8.16
C ALA A 462 -15.73 30.13 8.08
N PRO A 463 -15.98 30.85 6.97
CA PRO A 463 -15.34 32.13 6.68
C PRO A 463 -15.62 33.24 7.69
N GLY A 464 -16.70 33.15 8.47
CA GLY A 464 -17.03 34.11 9.53
C GLY A 464 -16.35 33.84 10.89
N GLN A 465 -15.60 32.75 11.03
CA GLN A 465 -15.15 32.23 12.33
C GLN A 465 -13.62 32.39 12.54
N PRO A 466 -13.16 32.67 13.78
CA PRO A 466 -11.73 32.87 14.05
C PRO A 466 -10.96 31.55 14.08
N GLY A 467 -9.92 31.44 13.25
CA GLY A 467 -9.01 30.28 13.20
C GLY A 467 -9.61 29.04 12.52
N ASN A 468 -8.83 27.96 12.43
CA ASN A 468 -9.28 26.72 11.77
C ASN A 468 -10.46 26.08 12.52
N GLN A 469 -11.60 25.98 11.83
CA GLN A 469 -12.80 25.31 12.33
C GLN A 469 -12.86 23.86 11.87
N PHE A 470 -13.54 23.03 12.66
CA PHE A 470 -13.65 21.59 12.46
C PHE A 470 -15.04 21.08 12.81
N VAL A 471 -15.44 20.01 12.13
CA VAL A 471 -16.57 19.14 12.46
C VAL A 471 -15.99 17.78 12.83
N THR A 472 -16.43 17.20 13.94
CA THR A 472 -15.88 15.95 14.49
C THR A 472 -16.84 14.81 14.20
N PHE A 473 -16.37 13.80 13.46
CA PHE A 473 -17.04 12.51 13.37
C PHE A 473 -16.47 11.58 14.44
N GLU A 474 -17.34 10.92 15.20
CA GLU A 474 -16.95 9.93 16.22
C GLU A 474 -17.72 8.63 16.02
N ARG A 475 -17.07 7.49 16.22
CA ARG A 475 -17.71 6.16 16.29
C ARG A 475 -17.13 5.37 17.46
N GLN A 476 -18.01 4.75 18.24
CA GLN A 476 -17.62 3.78 19.26
C GLN A 476 -17.62 2.39 18.62
N TYR A 477 -16.50 1.68 18.73
CA TYR A 477 -16.37 0.29 18.33
C TYR A 477 -16.34 -0.61 19.56
N SER A 478 -17.27 -1.56 19.62
CA SER A 478 -17.39 -2.53 20.71
C SER A 478 -16.90 -3.91 20.25
N PRO A 479 -16.33 -4.75 21.13
CA PRO A 479 -15.99 -6.13 20.77
C PRO A 479 -17.26 -6.92 20.41
N ALA A 480 -17.13 -7.85 19.46
CA ALA A 480 -18.17 -8.82 19.17
C ALA A 480 -18.51 -9.69 20.39
N ILE A 481 -19.80 -9.92 20.67
CA ILE A 481 -20.27 -10.77 21.78
C ILE A 481 -21.29 -11.78 21.24
N GLY A 482 -20.91 -13.07 21.27
CA GLY A 482 -21.76 -14.15 20.76
C GLY A 482 -21.98 -14.10 19.25
N GLN A 483 -23.10 -14.63 18.77
CA GLN A 483 -23.40 -14.73 17.33
C GLN A 483 -23.97 -13.44 16.70
N SER A 484 -24.36 -12.44 17.50
CA SER A 484 -24.88 -11.17 17.00
C SER A 484 -23.80 -10.10 17.06
N ALA A 485 -23.07 -9.93 15.95
CA ALA A 485 -21.86 -9.11 15.87
C ALA A 485 -21.81 -8.27 14.57
N ALA A 486 -22.95 -7.73 14.17
CA ALA A 486 -23.06 -6.79 13.05
C ALA A 486 -23.10 -5.34 13.57
N PRO A 487 -22.37 -4.40 12.95
CA PRO A 487 -22.43 -2.99 13.29
C PRO A 487 -23.75 -2.37 12.84
N ASN A 488 -24.16 -1.29 13.50
CA ASN A 488 -25.38 -0.55 13.19
C ASN A 488 -25.02 0.89 12.81
N GLU A 489 -24.77 1.13 11.53
CA GLU A 489 -24.46 2.47 11.01
C GLU A 489 -25.61 3.48 11.20
N THR A 490 -26.85 3.03 11.44
CA THR A 490 -28.01 3.91 11.70
C THR A 490 -27.98 4.49 13.12
N THR A 491 -27.47 3.75 14.10
CA THR A 491 -27.23 4.23 15.48
C THR A 491 -25.77 4.60 15.75
N ASN A 492 -24.90 4.41 14.75
CA ASN A 492 -23.46 4.67 14.78
C ASN A 492 -22.64 3.76 15.72
N GLU A 493 -23.07 2.50 15.84
CA GLU A 493 -22.39 1.45 16.59
C GLU A 493 -21.45 0.65 15.67
N GLY A 494 -20.14 0.71 15.94
CA GLY A 494 -19.12 -0.09 15.24
C GLY A 494 -18.78 -1.39 15.97
N ILE A 495 -18.20 -2.35 15.25
CA ILE A 495 -17.77 -3.64 15.82
C ILE A 495 -16.26 -3.86 15.62
N ILE A 496 -15.58 -4.34 16.67
CA ILE A 496 -14.19 -4.82 16.60
C ILE A 496 -14.19 -6.32 16.29
N LEU A 497 -13.49 -6.72 15.24
CA LEU A 497 -13.13 -8.12 14.94
C LEU A 497 -11.60 -8.26 14.94
N GLU A 498 -11.08 -9.42 15.36
CA GLU A 498 -9.64 -9.71 15.35
C GLU A 498 -9.30 -10.55 14.11
N ASN A 499 -8.20 -10.23 13.44
CA ASN A 499 -7.73 -10.91 12.23
C ASN A 499 -6.22 -11.11 12.28
N SER A 500 -5.76 -12.34 12.07
CA SER A 500 -4.38 -12.78 12.30
C SER A 500 -3.58 -12.98 11.01
N PHE A 501 -3.07 -11.85 10.49
CA PHE A 501 -2.23 -11.74 9.30
C PHE A 501 -1.12 -10.68 9.53
N THR A 502 -0.12 -10.59 8.65
CA THR A 502 0.85 -9.47 8.57
C THR A 502 1.10 -9.05 7.13
N VAL A 503 1.58 -7.82 6.93
CA VAL A 503 2.02 -7.28 5.64
C VAL A 503 3.45 -6.76 5.75
N ASN A 504 4.31 -7.15 4.82
CA ASN A 504 5.73 -6.79 4.80
C ASN A 504 6.08 -6.17 3.42
N VAL A 505 6.88 -5.11 3.40
CA VAL A 505 7.17 -4.30 2.19
C VAL A 505 8.67 -4.18 1.97
N TYR A 506 9.13 -4.53 0.77
CA TYR A 506 10.51 -4.34 0.31
C TYR A 506 10.53 -3.84 -1.15
N PRO A 507 11.37 -2.86 -1.50
CA PRO A 507 12.15 -2.03 -0.60
C PRO A 507 11.28 -1.01 0.14
N PHE A 508 11.69 -0.59 1.32
CA PHE A 508 11.00 0.46 2.09
C PHE A 508 11.52 1.88 1.78
N VAL A 509 11.71 2.18 0.49
CA VAL A 509 12.17 3.48 0.00
C VAL A 509 11.29 3.96 -1.16
N ARG A 510 11.12 5.27 -1.29
CA ARG A 510 10.25 5.90 -2.30
C ARG A 510 10.88 7.20 -2.81
N SER A 511 10.50 7.65 -4.00
CA SER A 511 10.92 8.94 -4.56
C SER A 511 10.54 10.10 -3.62
N GLY A 512 11.51 10.98 -3.35
CA GLY A 512 11.28 12.32 -2.81
C GLY A 512 11.45 13.36 -3.92
N SER A 513 12.36 14.31 -3.72
CA SER A 513 12.78 15.25 -4.78
C SER A 513 13.53 14.61 -5.97
N VAL A 514 13.91 13.33 -5.87
CA VAL A 514 14.55 12.57 -6.95
C VAL A 514 13.80 11.27 -7.18
N THR A 515 13.39 11.03 -8.42
CA THR A 515 12.69 9.81 -8.84
C THR A 515 13.61 8.59 -8.77
N VAL A 516 13.10 7.48 -8.25
CA VAL A 516 13.75 6.15 -8.25
C VAL A 516 12.83 5.09 -8.85
N PRO A 517 13.35 4.01 -9.46
CA PRO A 517 12.50 2.93 -9.96
C PRO A 517 11.75 2.24 -8.82
N ALA A 518 10.42 2.21 -8.92
CA ALA A 518 9.55 1.45 -8.02
C ALA A 518 9.62 -0.04 -8.39
N ASP A 519 10.08 -0.87 -7.46
CA ASP A 519 10.24 -2.33 -7.65
C ASP A 519 9.77 -3.08 -6.40
N TYR A 520 8.55 -2.79 -5.95
CA TYR A 520 8.05 -3.30 -4.68
C TYR A 520 7.67 -4.78 -4.76
N ARG A 521 7.86 -5.43 -3.61
CA ARG A 521 7.37 -6.74 -3.23
C ARG A 521 6.62 -6.55 -1.93
N VAL A 522 5.33 -6.81 -1.94
CA VAL A 522 4.47 -6.73 -0.75
C VAL A 522 4.04 -8.15 -0.41
N GLN A 523 4.61 -8.70 0.66
CA GLN A 523 4.24 -10.01 1.18
C GLN A 523 3.06 -9.84 2.14
N LEU A 524 1.98 -10.56 1.89
CA LEU A 524 0.88 -10.81 2.81
C LEU A 524 1.09 -12.21 3.39
N ILE A 525 1.13 -12.35 4.72
CA ILE A 525 1.17 -13.64 5.41
C ILE A 525 -0.07 -13.80 6.27
N GLU A 526 -0.74 -14.94 6.16
CA GLU A 526 -1.93 -15.32 6.93
C GLU A 526 -1.59 -16.47 7.88
N SER A 527 -2.09 -16.43 9.13
CA SER A 527 -1.92 -17.54 10.08
C SER A 527 -3.00 -18.62 9.91
N GLY A 528 -2.77 -19.82 10.45
CA GLY A 528 -3.70 -20.96 10.30
C GLY A 528 -5.03 -20.85 11.06
N PHE A 529 -5.09 -20.03 12.10
CA PHE A 529 -6.27 -19.93 12.97
C PHE A 529 -7.51 -19.40 12.24
N ASP A 530 -7.33 -18.45 11.33
CA ASP A 530 -8.39 -17.76 10.58
C ASP A 530 -8.77 -18.53 9.28
N SER A 531 -8.94 -19.85 9.37
CA SER A 531 -8.96 -20.77 8.22
C SER A 531 -10.02 -20.52 7.13
N GLN A 532 -11.06 -19.73 7.41
CA GLN A 532 -12.14 -19.39 6.47
C GLN A 532 -12.00 -17.99 5.84
N ASN A 533 -11.09 -17.17 6.34
CA ASN A 533 -10.96 -15.79 5.88
C ASN A 533 -10.20 -15.73 4.55
N GLN A 534 -10.63 -14.83 3.65
CA GLN A 534 -9.90 -14.50 2.42
C GLN A 534 -9.38 -13.06 2.54
N TYR A 535 -8.07 -12.88 2.40
CA TYR A 535 -7.43 -11.57 2.48
C TYR A 535 -6.97 -11.12 1.09
N LYS A 536 -7.10 -9.83 0.81
CA LYS A 536 -6.57 -9.19 -0.40
C LYS A 536 -6.05 -7.79 -0.06
N LEU A 537 -4.94 -7.40 -0.68
CA LEU A 537 -4.47 -6.02 -0.69
C LEU A 537 -4.92 -5.31 -1.97
N THR A 538 -5.24 -4.01 -1.85
CA THR A 538 -5.42 -3.11 -3.00
C THR A 538 -4.68 -1.81 -2.70
N TYR A 539 -3.97 -1.28 -3.69
CA TYR A 539 -2.99 -0.19 -3.51
C TYR A 539 -3.48 1.07 -4.20
N TYR A 540 -3.13 2.25 -3.67
CA TYR A 540 -3.66 3.52 -4.16
C TYR A 540 -2.61 4.63 -4.23
N LYS A 541 -2.72 5.48 -5.25
CA LYS A 541 -2.09 6.80 -5.28
C LYS A 541 -3.06 7.82 -4.69
N GLN A 542 -2.56 8.68 -3.81
CA GLN A 542 -3.38 9.68 -3.14
C GLN A 542 -3.78 10.80 -4.08
N GLN A 543 -2.87 11.30 -4.93
CA GLN A 543 -2.98 12.56 -5.69
C GLN A 543 -4.31 12.71 -6.46
N ASP A 544 -4.79 11.60 -7.00
CA ASP A 544 -5.97 11.37 -7.83
C ASP A 544 -6.92 10.29 -7.28
N ASN A 545 -6.63 9.74 -6.09
CA ASN A 545 -7.32 8.59 -5.48
C ASN A 545 -7.41 7.39 -6.46
N ALA A 546 -6.37 7.11 -7.23
CA ALA A 546 -6.37 6.08 -8.28
C ALA A 546 -5.80 4.73 -7.82
N ASP A 547 -6.36 3.63 -8.34
CA ASP A 547 -5.89 2.25 -8.12
C ASP A 547 -4.48 2.04 -8.71
N VAL A 548 -3.59 1.41 -7.93
CA VAL A 548 -2.29 0.91 -8.40
C VAL A 548 -2.38 -0.61 -8.50
N VAL A 549 -2.38 -1.10 -9.74
CA VAL A 549 -2.48 -2.53 -10.05
C VAL A 549 -1.09 -3.18 -9.97
N PRO A 550 -0.92 -4.31 -9.26
CA PRO A 550 0.30 -5.13 -9.34
C PRO A 550 0.60 -5.61 -10.76
N GLU A 551 1.89 -5.71 -11.11
CA GLU A 551 2.38 -6.37 -12.33
C GLU A 551 2.05 -7.86 -12.33
N SER A 552 2.18 -8.49 -11.16
CA SER A 552 1.83 -9.90 -10.93
C SER A 552 1.61 -10.16 -9.43
N THR A 553 0.84 -11.21 -9.13
CA THR A 553 0.57 -11.68 -7.77
C THR A 553 0.92 -13.17 -7.71
N HIS A 554 1.74 -13.57 -6.74
CA HIS A 554 2.31 -14.92 -6.63
C HIS A 554 1.93 -15.57 -5.30
N GLN A 555 1.40 -16.78 -5.36
CA GLN A 555 1.13 -17.60 -4.17
C GLN A 555 2.42 -18.34 -3.78
N ARG A 556 3.06 -17.91 -2.69
CA ARG A 556 4.36 -18.44 -2.26
C ARG A 556 4.22 -19.74 -1.49
N THR A 557 3.56 -19.69 -0.33
CA THR A 557 3.22 -20.88 0.47
C THR A 557 1.70 -21.05 0.54
N VAL A 558 1.25 -22.31 0.39
CA VAL A 558 -0.16 -22.72 0.45
C VAL A 558 -0.40 -23.54 1.72
N ARG A 559 -1.39 -23.13 2.52
CA ARG A 559 -1.84 -23.83 3.73
C ARG A 559 -2.13 -25.31 3.43
N GLN A 560 -1.87 -26.19 4.40
CA GLN A 560 -2.07 -27.65 4.31
C GLN A 560 -1.10 -28.40 3.38
N GLN A 561 -0.18 -27.74 2.66
CA GLN A 561 0.87 -28.45 1.92
C GLN A 561 2.08 -28.82 2.79
N ASN A 562 2.49 -27.92 3.71
CA ASN A 562 3.54 -28.18 4.72
C ASN A 562 3.43 -27.28 5.98
N THR A 563 2.55 -26.27 5.98
CA THR A 563 2.42 -25.24 7.03
C THR A 563 0.95 -24.93 7.34
N ASP A 564 0.69 -24.35 8.50
CA ASP A 564 -0.64 -23.86 8.90
C ASP A 564 -0.88 -22.42 8.40
N GLY A 565 0.18 -21.64 8.21
CA GLY A 565 0.13 -20.36 7.50
C GLY A 565 0.15 -20.48 5.97
N SER A 566 -0.14 -19.37 5.31
CA SER A 566 -0.01 -19.17 3.86
C SER A 566 0.49 -17.76 3.52
N SER A 567 1.10 -17.60 2.36
CA SER A 567 1.72 -16.33 1.94
C SER A 567 1.53 -16.01 0.46
N VAL A 568 1.34 -14.72 0.17
CA VAL A 568 1.11 -14.15 -1.17
C VAL A 568 2.01 -12.93 -1.36
N TYR A 569 2.59 -12.77 -2.54
CA TYR A 569 3.42 -11.62 -2.92
C TYR A 569 2.79 -10.84 -4.07
N ASP A 570 2.52 -9.56 -3.86
CA ASP A 570 2.25 -8.62 -4.95
C ASP A 570 3.55 -7.95 -5.43
N VAL A 571 3.73 -7.90 -6.75
CA VAL A 571 4.86 -7.26 -7.43
C VAL A 571 4.38 -5.93 -8.02
N LEU A 572 4.93 -4.78 -7.61
CA LEU A 572 4.49 -3.47 -8.10
C LEU A 572 5.64 -2.69 -8.74
N ARG A 573 5.47 -2.30 -10.01
CA ARG A 573 6.37 -1.38 -10.75
C ARG A 573 5.97 0.09 -10.65
N GLN A 574 5.19 0.43 -9.64
CA GLN A 574 4.63 1.78 -9.42
C GLN A 574 4.59 2.09 -7.93
N GLU A 575 4.78 3.37 -7.59
CA GLU A 575 4.60 3.86 -6.24
C GLU A 575 3.12 3.93 -5.83
N PHE A 576 2.88 3.75 -4.53
CA PHE A 576 1.59 3.91 -3.87
C PHE A 576 1.75 4.68 -2.55
N ASP A 577 0.71 5.38 -2.13
CA ASP A 577 0.69 6.19 -0.91
C ASP A 577 0.12 5.41 0.29
N TYR A 578 -0.87 4.54 0.03
CA TYR A 578 -1.48 3.66 1.03
C TYR A 578 -2.03 2.39 0.35
N MET A 579 -2.40 1.41 1.18
CA MET A 579 -3.09 0.19 0.74
C MET A 579 -4.31 -0.09 1.64
N GLN A 580 -5.30 -0.79 1.10
CA GLN A 580 -6.50 -1.26 1.81
C GLN A 580 -6.48 -2.78 1.92
N THR A 581 -6.58 -3.30 3.14
CA THR A 581 -6.86 -4.70 3.39
C THR A 581 -8.34 -4.94 3.16
N ASN A 582 -8.67 -5.82 2.22
CA ASN A 582 -10.02 -6.30 1.94
C ASN A 582 -10.10 -7.71 2.52
N ILE A 583 -10.92 -7.94 3.55
CA ILE A 583 -11.03 -9.24 4.23
C ILE A 583 -12.46 -9.76 4.10
N ARG A 584 -12.64 -10.97 3.58
CA ARG A 584 -13.93 -11.68 3.61
C ARG A 584 -13.92 -12.70 4.73
N ALA A 585 -14.80 -12.54 5.71
CA ALA A 585 -14.89 -13.35 6.92
C ALA A 585 -16.37 -13.60 7.28
N ASP A 586 -16.80 -14.86 7.42
CA ASP A 586 -18.18 -15.24 7.76
C ASP A 586 -19.28 -14.53 6.93
N GLY A 587 -19.05 -14.33 5.62
CA GLY A 587 -19.98 -13.63 4.73
C GLY A 587 -20.01 -12.09 4.90
N ARG A 588 -19.10 -11.53 5.69
CA ARG A 588 -18.89 -10.08 5.90
C ARG A 588 -17.70 -9.63 5.07
N GLU A 589 -17.75 -8.40 4.57
CA GLU A 589 -16.57 -7.71 4.03
C GLU A 589 -16.08 -6.70 5.07
N LEU A 590 -14.81 -6.81 5.45
CA LEU A 590 -14.13 -5.86 6.32
C LEU A 590 -13.06 -5.12 5.52
N ASN A 591 -12.96 -3.82 5.76
CA ASN A 591 -11.98 -2.94 5.16
C ASN A 591 -11.21 -2.19 6.24
N GLY A 592 -9.95 -1.90 5.95
CA GLY A 592 -9.08 -1.07 6.78
C GLY A 592 -7.83 -0.69 6.00
N LEU A 593 -7.22 0.46 6.34
CA LEU A 593 -6.05 0.94 5.62
C LEU A 593 -4.75 0.69 6.39
N LEU A 594 -3.71 0.43 5.61
CA LEU A 594 -2.31 0.47 6.01
C LEU A 594 -1.64 1.63 5.27
N ILE A 595 -1.09 2.56 6.05
CA ILE A 595 -0.46 3.79 5.57
C ILE A 595 1.03 3.70 5.93
N PRO A 596 1.94 3.40 4.97
CA PRO A 596 3.36 3.26 5.24
C PRO A 596 4.05 4.62 5.45
N ARG A 597 4.99 4.67 6.40
CA ARG A 597 5.84 5.84 6.68
C ARG A 597 7.11 5.81 5.82
N TRP A 598 6.93 5.92 4.50
CA TRP A 598 8.01 5.77 3.51
C TRP A 598 9.29 6.54 3.83
N GLN A 599 10.45 5.89 3.67
CA GLN A 599 11.72 6.62 3.59
C GLN A 599 11.83 7.31 2.23
N LEU A 600 11.75 8.64 2.22
CA LEU A 600 11.83 9.44 0.99
C LEU A 600 13.28 9.68 0.56
N TYR A 601 13.63 9.28 -0.66
CA TYR A 601 14.93 9.55 -1.28
C TYR A 601 14.94 10.91 -1.98
N ASN A 602 15.68 11.86 -1.41
CA ASN A 602 15.78 13.24 -1.90
C ASN A 602 17.08 13.52 -2.67
N GLY A 603 17.67 12.46 -3.25
CA GLY A 603 19.02 12.49 -3.80
C GLY A 603 20.10 12.18 -2.74
N GLY A 604 21.29 11.81 -3.23
CA GLY A 604 22.46 11.50 -2.42
C GLY A 604 23.74 12.02 -3.05
N SER A 605 24.78 12.20 -2.23
CA SER A 605 26.10 12.69 -2.65
C SER A 605 27.21 11.65 -2.55
N LYS A 606 27.04 10.62 -1.68
CA LYS A 606 28.06 9.60 -1.44
C LYS A 606 28.27 8.71 -2.66
N GLN A 607 29.52 8.42 -2.98
CA GLN A 607 29.91 7.49 -4.03
C GLN A 607 30.14 6.12 -3.40
N PHE A 608 29.31 5.14 -3.75
CA PHE A 608 29.48 3.76 -3.31
C PHE A 608 30.27 2.95 -4.35
N ALA A 609 31.14 2.05 -3.88
CA ALA A 609 31.68 0.97 -4.69
C ALA A 609 31.43 -0.36 -3.98
N PHE A 610 30.83 -1.32 -4.68
CA PHE A 610 30.55 -2.67 -4.19
C PHE A 610 31.38 -3.69 -4.96
N SER A 611 31.73 -4.79 -4.32
CA SER A 611 32.38 -5.93 -4.97
C SER A 611 31.66 -7.22 -4.57
N VAL A 612 31.14 -7.96 -5.55
CA VAL A 612 30.26 -9.12 -5.36
C VAL A 612 30.94 -10.40 -5.88
N ASP A 613 31.41 -11.20 -4.94
CA ASP A 613 31.96 -12.54 -5.17
C ASP A 613 30.83 -13.55 -5.17
N PHE A 614 30.27 -13.80 -6.35
CA PHE A 614 29.36 -14.90 -6.64
C PHE A 614 30.15 -16.22 -6.66
N GLY A 615 30.50 -16.73 -5.47
CA GLY A 615 31.34 -17.92 -5.32
C GLY A 615 30.57 -19.25 -5.49
N THR A 616 31.28 -20.33 -5.84
CA THR A 616 30.69 -21.67 -6.07
C THR A 616 29.89 -22.20 -4.87
N THR A 617 30.45 -22.07 -3.66
CA THR A 617 29.85 -22.56 -2.41
C THR A 617 29.13 -21.46 -1.66
N ASN A 618 29.79 -20.30 -1.49
CA ASN A 618 29.31 -19.16 -0.72
C ASN A 618 29.52 -17.87 -1.51
N THR A 619 28.56 -16.95 -1.41
CA THR A 619 28.60 -15.61 -2.02
C THR A 619 28.96 -14.57 -0.97
N HIS A 620 29.72 -13.54 -1.36
CA HIS A 620 30.18 -12.48 -0.47
C HIS A 620 30.09 -11.08 -1.11
N ILE A 621 29.83 -10.06 -0.30
CA ILE A 621 29.81 -8.66 -0.73
C ILE A 621 30.61 -7.81 0.27
N GLU A 622 31.56 -7.02 -0.26
CA GLU A 622 32.14 -5.86 0.43
C GLU A 622 31.67 -4.57 -0.24
N TYR A 623 31.77 -3.46 0.47
CA TYR A 623 31.59 -2.13 -0.09
C TYR A 623 32.51 -1.09 0.53
N SER A 624 32.78 -0.03 -0.22
CA SER A 624 33.40 1.20 0.26
C SER A 624 32.52 2.41 -0.07
N VAL A 625 32.75 3.50 0.65
CA VAL A 625 32.01 4.76 0.51
C VAL A 625 33.03 5.89 0.42
N ASP A 626 32.90 6.74 -0.60
CA ASP A 626 33.76 7.92 -0.86
C ASP A 626 35.27 7.59 -0.88
N GLY A 627 35.63 6.39 -1.33
CA GLY A 627 37.02 5.90 -1.40
C GLY A 627 37.61 5.45 -0.05
N GLY A 628 36.80 5.38 1.02
CA GLY A 628 37.21 4.88 2.32
C GLY A 628 37.46 3.36 2.36
N THR A 629 37.90 2.86 3.51
CA THR A 629 38.22 1.44 3.72
C THR A 629 37.04 0.51 3.39
N PRO A 630 37.24 -0.55 2.58
CA PRO A 630 36.26 -1.62 2.38
C PRO A 630 35.77 -2.25 3.69
N ARG A 631 34.48 -2.58 3.73
CA ARG A 631 33.83 -3.31 4.82
C ARG A 631 32.75 -4.27 4.30
N PRO A 632 32.44 -5.37 5.03
CA PRO A 632 31.40 -6.32 4.63
C PRO A 632 30.05 -5.65 4.47
N PHE A 633 29.23 -6.14 3.54
CA PHE A 633 27.86 -5.65 3.36
C PHE A 633 26.99 -5.90 4.60
N ASP A 634 26.31 -4.84 5.03
CA ASP A 634 25.43 -4.81 6.19
C ASP A 634 24.09 -4.10 5.89
N VAL A 635 23.08 -4.37 6.72
CA VAL A 635 21.83 -3.62 6.81
C VAL A 635 21.59 -3.32 8.29
N ALA A 636 21.68 -2.04 8.65
CA ALA A 636 21.54 -1.58 10.02
C ALA A 636 20.09 -1.31 10.41
N GLU A 637 19.75 -1.49 11.69
CA GLU A 637 18.40 -1.29 12.24
C GLU A 637 17.88 0.15 12.13
N ILE A 638 18.79 1.11 11.96
CA ILE A 638 18.49 2.52 11.75
C ILE A 638 18.23 2.88 10.27
N THR A 639 18.66 2.03 9.33
CA THR A 639 18.48 2.19 7.87
C THR A 639 17.96 0.91 7.20
N PRO A 640 16.94 0.22 7.77
CA PRO A 640 16.50 -1.08 7.29
C PRO A 640 15.81 -0.94 5.93
N GLN A 641 16.01 -1.94 5.08
CA GLN A 641 15.48 -1.93 3.71
C GLN A 641 14.02 -2.42 3.63
N VAL A 642 13.43 -2.82 4.76
CA VAL A 642 12.09 -3.42 4.87
C VAL A 642 11.19 -2.63 5.81
N ALA A 643 9.88 -2.82 5.68
CA ALA A 643 8.90 -2.54 6.71
C ALA A 643 8.07 -3.79 6.99
N THR A 644 7.85 -4.10 8.27
CA THR A 644 6.95 -5.17 8.73
C THR A 644 5.78 -4.54 9.47
N LEU A 645 4.58 -5.07 9.30
CA LEU A 645 3.40 -4.61 10.06
C LEU A 645 3.53 -4.99 11.54
N VAL A 646 4.09 -6.17 11.82
CA VAL A 646 4.48 -6.64 13.15
C VAL A 646 5.70 -5.87 13.66
N ALA A 647 5.64 -5.39 14.90
CA ALA A 647 6.79 -4.88 15.62
C ALA A 647 7.77 -6.03 16.02
N PRO A 648 9.05 -6.03 15.59
CA PRO A 648 9.95 -7.19 15.72
C PRO A 648 10.19 -7.74 17.14
N ALA A 649 9.95 -6.95 18.19
CA ALA A 649 10.18 -7.35 19.58
C ALA A 649 9.09 -8.29 20.16
N GLN A 650 8.07 -8.68 19.40
CA GLN A 650 6.85 -9.30 19.93
C GLN A 650 6.61 -10.74 19.44
N TYR A 651 7.62 -11.60 19.61
CA TYR A 651 7.44 -13.03 19.42
C TYR A 651 6.42 -13.60 20.43
N ASN A 652 5.37 -14.23 19.89
CA ASN A 652 4.32 -14.91 20.63
C ASN A 652 4.09 -16.27 19.94
N PRO A 653 3.99 -17.40 20.66
CA PRO A 653 3.72 -18.71 20.04
C PRO A 653 2.48 -18.75 19.15
N ALA A 654 1.45 -17.94 19.43
CA ALA A 654 0.25 -17.83 18.58
C ALA A 654 0.51 -17.13 17.22
N LEU A 655 1.68 -16.52 17.04
CA LEU A 655 2.11 -15.82 15.82
C LEU A 655 3.24 -16.57 15.10
N PHE A 656 3.62 -17.77 15.54
CA PHE A 656 4.77 -18.52 15.04
C PHE A 656 4.80 -18.63 13.52
N GLU A 657 3.69 -19.00 12.87
CA GLU A 657 3.59 -19.10 11.41
C GLU A 657 3.89 -17.78 10.68
N LEU A 658 3.53 -16.62 11.26
CA LEU A 658 3.80 -15.31 10.65
C LEU A 658 5.29 -14.98 10.65
N PHE A 659 6.00 -15.34 11.73
CA PHE A 659 7.46 -15.18 11.83
C PHE A 659 8.20 -16.24 11.00
N LEU A 660 7.75 -17.49 11.01
CA LEU A 660 8.35 -18.58 10.24
C LEU A 660 8.33 -18.31 8.73
N LEU A 661 7.18 -17.92 8.18
CA LEU A 661 7.06 -17.59 6.75
C LEU A 661 7.76 -16.27 6.39
N TYR A 662 7.93 -15.34 7.34
CA TYR A 662 8.81 -14.19 7.15
C TYR A 662 10.28 -14.62 7.02
N ASP A 663 10.80 -15.38 7.99
CA ASP A 663 12.21 -15.81 8.05
C ASP A 663 12.61 -16.80 6.93
N LEU A 664 11.64 -17.52 6.35
CA LEU A 664 11.87 -18.47 5.25
C LEU A 664 11.69 -17.87 3.84
N GLU A 665 11.00 -16.73 3.69
CA GLU A 665 10.61 -16.21 2.36
C GLU A 665 11.05 -14.77 2.11
N PHE A 666 11.18 -13.93 3.15
CA PHE A 666 11.40 -12.49 2.99
C PHE A 666 12.88 -12.09 3.18
N VAL A 667 13.19 -10.82 2.90
CA VAL A 667 14.53 -10.26 3.14
C VAL A 667 14.74 -10.03 4.64
N PRO A 668 15.86 -10.49 5.24
CA PRO A 668 16.17 -10.21 6.63
C PRO A 668 16.16 -8.71 6.94
N PRO A 669 15.56 -8.26 8.07
CA PRO A 669 15.46 -6.84 8.39
C PRO A 669 16.82 -6.22 8.70
N THR A 670 17.82 -7.06 8.99
CA THR A 670 19.19 -6.69 9.25
C THR A 670 20.13 -7.77 8.72
N ILE A 671 21.28 -7.36 8.19
CA ILE A 671 22.33 -8.25 7.67
C ILE A 671 23.67 -7.72 8.21
N GLY A 672 24.65 -8.59 8.47
CA GLY A 672 26.05 -8.16 8.62
C GLY A 672 26.85 -8.89 9.71
N PRO A 673 28.14 -8.52 9.90
CA PRO A 673 29.03 -9.22 10.83
C PRO A 673 28.48 -9.31 12.26
N GLY A 674 28.44 -10.53 12.80
CA GLY A 674 27.92 -10.82 14.15
C GLY A 674 26.41 -11.00 14.24
N LYS A 675 25.66 -10.76 13.16
CA LYS A 675 24.22 -11.05 13.08
C LYS A 675 23.96 -12.49 12.59
N PRO A 676 22.74 -13.04 12.80
CA PRO A 676 22.40 -14.37 12.30
C PRO A 676 22.47 -14.45 10.76
N ASP A 677 22.05 -13.37 10.10
CA ASP A 677 22.06 -13.17 8.65
C ASP A 677 23.28 -12.33 8.27
N SER A 678 24.20 -12.88 7.48
CA SER A 678 25.46 -12.21 7.13
C SER A 678 26.07 -12.74 5.84
N PHE A 679 26.92 -11.93 5.21
CA PHE A 679 27.84 -12.39 4.17
C PHE A 679 29.20 -12.77 4.83
N PRO A 680 29.89 -13.83 4.36
CA PRO A 680 29.52 -14.73 3.27
C PRO A 680 28.38 -15.72 3.63
N THR A 681 27.39 -15.81 2.75
CA THR A 681 26.22 -16.72 2.85
C THR A 681 26.34 -17.85 1.82
N ARG A 682 25.62 -18.98 1.98
CA ARG A 682 25.63 -20.08 0.99
C ARG A 682 25.08 -19.58 -0.35
N THR A 683 25.74 -19.94 -1.47
CA THR A 683 25.26 -19.66 -2.82
C THR A 683 24.13 -20.63 -3.16
N ALA A 684 22.94 -20.27 -2.69
CA ALA A 684 21.72 -21.06 -2.74
C ALA A 684 20.52 -20.16 -3.02
N ILE A 685 19.46 -20.73 -3.59
CA ILE A 685 18.18 -20.06 -3.78
C ILE A 685 17.04 -20.97 -3.30
N ALA A 686 16.06 -20.39 -2.63
CA ALA A 686 14.87 -21.08 -2.14
C ALA A 686 13.66 -20.80 -3.04
N GLU A 687 12.91 -21.84 -3.37
CA GLU A 687 11.74 -21.80 -4.25
C GLU A 687 10.63 -22.74 -3.72
N PRO A 688 9.33 -22.50 -4.01
CA PRO A 688 8.28 -23.46 -3.67
C PRO A 688 8.52 -24.83 -4.34
N LEU A 689 8.27 -25.92 -3.61
CA LEU A 689 8.44 -27.30 -4.10
C LEU A 689 7.73 -27.55 -5.46
N ASN A 690 6.58 -26.90 -5.65
CA ASN A 690 5.67 -27.01 -6.80
C ASN A 690 5.73 -25.80 -7.76
N LEU A 691 6.79 -24.98 -7.73
CA LEU A 691 6.94 -23.80 -8.60
C LEU A 691 6.79 -24.15 -10.10
N SER A 692 5.96 -23.36 -10.80
CA SER A 692 5.62 -23.57 -12.21
C SER A 692 6.40 -22.63 -13.15
N PHE A 693 7.44 -23.16 -13.79
CA PHE A 693 8.26 -22.42 -14.77
C PHE A 693 7.50 -22.05 -16.07
N ASN A 694 6.28 -22.55 -16.26
CA ASN A 694 5.41 -22.19 -17.39
C ASN A 694 4.80 -20.78 -17.27
N GLN A 695 4.97 -20.11 -16.12
CA GLN A 695 4.55 -18.73 -15.88
C GLN A 695 5.78 -17.82 -15.74
N GLN A 696 5.59 -16.50 -15.76
CA GLN A 696 6.67 -15.55 -15.49
C GLN A 696 7.01 -15.56 -13.99
N THR A 697 8.24 -15.95 -13.67
CA THR A 697 8.77 -15.98 -12.30
C THR A 697 9.47 -14.67 -11.93
N GLN A 698 9.48 -14.30 -10.66
CA GLN A 698 9.97 -13.02 -10.14
C GLN A 698 10.86 -13.22 -8.89
N ALA A 699 12.00 -12.52 -8.81
CA ALA A 699 12.85 -12.57 -7.63
C ALA A 699 12.15 -12.00 -6.37
N LEU A 700 12.54 -12.49 -5.20
CA LEU A 700 11.86 -12.35 -3.89
C LEU A 700 10.40 -12.86 -3.80
N ALA A 701 9.72 -13.16 -4.92
CA ALA A 701 8.37 -13.74 -4.91
C ALA A 701 8.39 -15.25 -5.16
N ASP A 702 8.88 -15.71 -6.31
CA ASP A 702 9.05 -17.14 -6.62
C ASP A 702 10.36 -17.73 -6.11
N PHE A 703 11.32 -16.86 -5.86
CA PHE A 703 12.66 -17.16 -5.39
C PHE A 703 13.01 -16.29 -4.18
N ASN A 704 13.92 -16.72 -3.31
CA ASN A 704 14.58 -15.86 -2.32
C ASN A 704 15.98 -16.39 -1.94
N ILE A 705 16.92 -15.50 -1.59
CA ILE A 705 18.22 -15.86 -1.00
C ILE A 705 18.00 -16.38 0.44
N PRO A 706 18.24 -17.67 0.73
CA PRO A 706 17.85 -18.26 2.00
C PRO A 706 19.00 -18.18 3.01
N PHE A 707 19.21 -16.99 3.58
CA PHE A 707 20.22 -16.71 4.62
C PHE A 707 20.13 -17.64 5.85
N TYR A 708 19.01 -18.36 6.00
CA TYR A 708 18.69 -19.27 7.08
C TYR A 708 19.29 -20.69 6.96
N VAL A 709 19.80 -21.10 5.78
CA VAL A 709 20.15 -22.52 5.49
C VAL A 709 21.21 -23.12 6.43
N GLU A 710 22.20 -22.35 6.88
CA GLU A 710 23.21 -22.85 7.84
C GLU A 710 22.67 -22.95 9.30
N ARG A 711 21.42 -22.53 9.57
CA ARG A 711 20.84 -22.39 10.92
C ARG A 711 19.56 -23.20 11.17
N GLN A 712 18.65 -23.28 10.21
CA GLN A 712 17.32 -23.92 10.41
C GLN A 712 16.85 -24.72 9.18
N PRO A 713 15.88 -25.63 9.33
CA PRO A 713 15.29 -26.38 8.21
C PRO A 713 14.64 -25.49 7.16
N ALA A 714 14.55 -25.98 5.92
CA ALA A 714 13.97 -25.24 4.79
C ALA A 714 12.44 -25.16 4.75
N GLY A 715 11.73 -25.83 5.67
CA GLY A 715 10.26 -25.86 5.69
C GLY A 715 9.67 -26.38 4.37
N SER A 716 8.83 -25.57 3.74
CA SER A 716 8.17 -25.81 2.45
C SER A 716 9.03 -25.54 1.21
N ASN A 717 10.23 -24.95 1.35
CA ASN A 717 11.08 -24.54 0.23
C ASN A 717 12.00 -25.67 -0.27
N ARG A 718 12.10 -25.82 -1.60
CA ARG A 718 13.23 -26.48 -2.28
C ARG A 718 14.43 -25.53 -2.23
N ILE A 719 15.58 -26.03 -1.79
CA ILE A 719 16.86 -25.30 -1.85
C ILE A 719 17.68 -25.81 -3.03
N THR A 720 17.98 -24.92 -3.99
CA THR A 720 18.87 -25.21 -5.12
C THR A 720 20.22 -24.53 -4.90
N THR A 721 21.33 -25.21 -5.16
CA THR A 721 22.72 -24.72 -4.94
C THR A 721 23.57 -24.85 -6.21
N ASN A 722 24.87 -24.53 -6.14
CA ASN A 722 25.83 -24.58 -7.27
C ASN A 722 25.44 -23.68 -8.46
N LEU A 723 24.81 -22.54 -8.18
CA LEU A 723 24.24 -21.63 -9.19
C LEU A 723 25.29 -21.12 -10.21
N LYS A 724 26.55 -20.91 -9.78
CA LYS A 724 27.65 -20.42 -10.62
C LYS A 724 27.90 -21.29 -11.86
N TRP A 725 27.80 -22.61 -11.71
CA TRP A 725 28.14 -23.62 -12.74
C TRP A 725 26.94 -24.45 -13.21
N ALA A 726 25.72 -24.10 -12.79
CA ALA A 726 24.53 -24.84 -13.17
C ALA A 726 24.32 -24.79 -14.71
N LYS A 727 23.98 -25.95 -15.30
CA LYS A 727 23.85 -26.10 -16.76
C LYS A 727 22.75 -25.20 -17.32
N ASN A 728 23.07 -24.49 -18.41
CA ASN A 728 22.13 -23.65 -19.16
C ASN A 728 20.84 -24.41 -19.52
N ASN A 729 19.72 -23.86 -19.07
CA ASN A 729 18.33 -24.20 -19.35
C ASN A 729 17.44 -23.18 -18.62
N ASP A 730 16.22 -22.98 -19.10
CA ASP A 730 15.26 -21.99 -18.62
C ASP A 730 15.11 -21.94 -17.09
N GLN A 731 15.08 -23.10 -16.42
CA GLN A 731 14.90 -23.17 -14.97
C GLN A 731 16.17 -22.83 -14.19
N THR A 732 17.35 -23.16 -14.74
CA THR A 732 18.63 -22.75 -14.17
C THR A 732 18.83 -21.25 -14.33
N GLU A 733 18.57 -20.74 -15.53
CA GLU A 733 18.85 -19.34 -15.88
C GLU A 733 18.01 -18.39 -15.05
N ARG A 734 16.70 -18.64 -14.89
CA ARG A 734 15.83 -17.88 -13.97
C ARG A 734 16.30 -17.93 -12.51
N ARG A 735 16.86 -19.05 -12.04
CA ARG A 735 17.43 -19.16 -10.67
C ARG A 735 18.70 -18.34 -10.51
N VAL A 736 19.56 -18.28 -11.54
CA VAL A 736 20.77 -17.44 -11.53
C VAL A 736 20.39 -15.96 -11.62
N GLU A 737 19.50 -15.60 -12.56
CA GLU A 737 18.97 -14.25 -12.72
C GLU A 737 18.33 -13.74 -11.42
N ALA A 738 17.43 -14.50 -10.81
CA ALA A 738 16.79 -14.11 -9.55
C ALA A 738 17.77 -13.95 -8.38
N PHE A 739 18.78 -14.82 -8.28
CA PHE A 739 19.83 -14.68 -7.27
C PHE A 739 20.62 -13.37 -7.45
N LEU A 740 21.04 -13.06 -8.69
CA LEU A 740 21.76 -11.83 -9.01
C LEU A 740 20.86 -10.57 -8.87
N GLU A 741 19.58 -10.69 -9.22
CA GLU A 741 18.56 -9.64 -9.06
C GLU A 741 18.42 -9.25 -7.58
N GLU A 742 18.32 -10.23 -6.66
CA GLU A 742 18.22 -9.95 -5.23
C GLU A 742 19.48 -9.30 -4.64
N LEU A 743 20.69 -9.72 -5.06
CA LEU A 743 21.93 -9.04 -4.66
C LEU A 743 21.96 -7.57 -5.13
N LEU A 744 21.50 -7.30 -6.36
CA LEU A 744 21.43 -5.94 -6.91
C LEU A 744 20.31 -5.10 -6.30
N MET A 745 19.19 -5.70 -5.91
CA MET A 745 18.17 -5.03 -5.09
C MET A 745 18.76 -4.62 -3.73
N LEU A 746 19.41 -5.54 -3.01
CA LEU A 746 20.07 -5.26 -1.72
C LEU A 746 21.08 -4.10 -1.84
N ILE A 747 21.85 -4.06 -2.93
CA ILE A 747 22.80 -3.00 -3.26
C ILE A 747 22.09 -1.67 -3.57
N LYS A 748 21.13 -1.64 -4.50
CA LYS A 748 20.31 -0.46 -4.84
C LYS A 748 19.74 0.17 -3.58
N ASN A 749 19.12 -0.64 -2.75
CA ASN A 749 18.43 -0.19 -1.55
C ASN A 749 19.39 0.39 -0.52
N LYS A 750 20.58 -0.20 -0.34
CA LYS A 750 21.61 0.36 0.57
C LYS A 750 22.12 1.71 0.10
N VAL A 751 22.32 1.90 -1.21
CA VAL A 751 22.69 3.21 -1.78
C VAL A 751 21.60 4.24 -1.49
N LEU A 752 20.33 3.89 -1.70
CA LEU A 752 19.20 4.79 -1.50
C LEU A 752 18.96 5.11 -0.01
N THR A 753 18.97 4.13 0.90
CA THR A 753 18.68 4.36 2.32
C THR A 753 19.82 5.05 3.09
N GLU A 754 21.07 4.97 2.59
CA GLU A 754 22.23 5.64 3.20
C GLU A 754 22.64 6.96 2.51
N GLY A 755 21.90 7.44 1.50
CA GLY A 755 22.13 8.74 0.86
C GLY A 755 23.30 8.77 -0.14
N GLY A 756 23.52 7.66 -0.85
CA GLY A 756 24.42 7.58 -2.00
C GLY A 756 23.75 7.90 -3.34
N ASN A 757 24.55 8.00 -4.39
CA ASN A 757 24.11 8.34 -5.73
C ASN A 757 24.27 7.15 -6.70
N LEU A 758 23.15 6.52 -7.10
CA LEU A 758 23.14 5.38 -8.02
C LEU A 758 23.92 5.63 -9.32
N SER A 759 23.88 6.84 -9.90
CA SER A 759 24.62 7.17 -11.14
C SER A 759 26.15 7.05 -11.01
N GLN A 760 26.66 7.13 -9.78
CA GLN A 760 28.08 7.02 -9.45
C GLN A 760 28.44 5.66 -8.81
N THR A 761 27.45 4.83 -8.49
CA THR A 761 27.66 3.53 -7.83
C THR A 761 28.41 2.57 -8.74
N THR A 762 29.59 2.14 -8.29
CA THR A 762 30.44 1.18 -9.01
C THR A 762 30.16 -0.22 -8.47
N VAL A 763 30.07 -1.23 -9.35
CA VAL A 763 29.90 -2.64 -8.96
C VAL A 763 30.96 -3.46 -9.66
N PHE A 764 31.80 -4.14 -8.86
CA PHE A 764 32.75 -5.14 -9.32
C PHE A 764 32.12 -6.55 -9.16
N TRP A 765 32.28 -7.42 -10.14
CA TRP A 765 31.89 -8.83 -10.06
C TRP A 765 33.03 -9.75 -10.51
N PHE A 766 33.04 -10.99 -10.02
CA PHE A 766 34.20 -11.89 -10.17
C PHE A 766 33.91 -13.15 -11.00
N PHE A 767 34.87 -13.51 -11.85
CA PHE A 767 34.93 -14.80 -12.56
C PHE A 767 36.24 -15.54 -12.25
N PRO A 768 36.23 -16.88 -12.10
CA PRO A 768 37.42 -17.68 -11.84
C PRO A 768 38.15 -17.99 -13.16
N ALA A 769 39.47 -18.24 -13.09
CA ALA A 769 40.31 -18.49 -14.26
C ALA A 769 39.88 -19.72 -15.09
N SER A 770 39.23 -20.70 -14.44
CA SER A 770 38.75 -21.95 -15.04
C SER A 770 37.36 -21.85 -15.70
N MET A 771 36.77 -20.65 -15.81
CA MET A 771 35.48 -20.46 -16.46
C MET A 771 35.64 -20.16 -17.96
N THR A 772 34.94 -20.91 -18.81
CA THR A 772 35.06 -20.74 -20.27
C THR A 772 34.61 -19.34 -20.74
N PRO A 773 35.24 -18.76 -21.78
CA PRO A 773 34.94 -17.39 -22.22
C PRO A 773 33.47 -17.16 -22.59
N GLY A 774 32.79 -18.19 -23.13
CA GLY A 774 31.35 -18.16 -23.39
C GLY A 774 30.51 -18.01 -22.12
N ARG A 775 30.85 -18.73 -21.04
CA ARG A 775 30.14 -18.62 -19.75
C ARG A 775 30.43 -17.29 -19.05
N VAL A 776 31.65 -16.77 -19.13
CA VAL A 776 31.97 -15.41 -18.67
C VAL A 776 31.16 -14.38 -19.45
N SER A 777 31.03 -14.54 -20.78
CA SER A 777 30.26 -13.60 -21.62
C SER A 777 28.75 -13.67 -21.40
N GLN A 778 28.20 -14.83 -21.01
CA GLN A 778 26.80 -14.92 -20.58
C GLN A 778 26.59 -14.15 -19.27
N LEU A 779 27.38 -14.47 -18.23
CA LEU A 779 27.26 -13.79 -16.92
C LEU A 779 27.46 -12.27 -17.04
N ARG A 780 28.35 -11.81 -17.93
CA ARG A 780 28.52 -10.39 -18.26
C ARG A 780 27.22 -9.75 -18.76
N ALA A 781 26.47 -10.43 -19.64
CA ALA A 781 25.19 -9.93 -20.17
C ALA A 781 24.08 -9.94 -19.09
N ASP A 782 24.04 -10.99 -18.26
CA ASP A 782 23.10 -11.11 -17.13
C ASP A 782 23.34 -9.96 -16.13
N TRP A 783 24.59 -9.76 -15.70
CA TRP A 783 25.01 -8.67 -14.82
C TRP A 783 24.73 -7.30 -15.40
N GLN A 784 25.01 -7.06 -16.68
CA GLN A 784 24.75 -5.77 -17.34
C GLN A 784 23.25 -5.44 -17.36
N THR A 785 22.41 -6.41 -17.74
CA THR A 785 20.95 -6.26 -17.81
C THR A 785 20.35 -5.89 -16.45
N LEU A 786 20.76 -6.59 -15.38
CA LEU A 786 20.29 -6.33 -14.02
C LEU A 786 20.89 -5.04 -13.43
N TYR A 787 22.14 -4.71 -13.75
CA TYR A 787 22.78 -3.46 -13.32
C TYR A 787 22.09 -2.23 -13.93
N ASP A 788 21.75 -2.26 -15.22
CA ASP A 788 21.05 -1.16 -15.88
C ASP A 788 19.62 -0.99 -15.34
N ARG A 789 18.95 -2.10 -14.97
CA ARG A 789 17.62 -2.10 -14.35
C ARG A 789 17.60 -1.49 -12.95
N TYR A 790 18.53 -1.90 -12.07
CA TYR A 790 18.46 -1.54 -10.64
C TYR A 790 19.43 -0.44 -10.20
N ILE A 791 20.53 -0.22 -10.91
CA ILE A 791 21.53 0.82 -10.59
C ILE A 791 21.53 1.93 -11.64
N GLY A 792 21.49 1.61 -12.94
CA GLY A 792 21.44 2.60 -14.02
C GLY A 792 22.62 3.57 -14.02
N GLY A 793 23.82 3.08 -13.66
CA GLY A 793 25.01 3.90 -13.50
C GLY A 793 25.63 4.36 -14.83
N ALA A 794 26.58 5.31 -14.75
CA ALA A 794 27.32 5.74 -15.92
C ALA A 794 28.14 4.57 -16.56
N PRO A 795 28.37 4.57 -17.89
CA PRO A 795 29.14 3.52 -18.56
C PRO A 795 30.52 3.27 -17.92
N GLY A 796 30.91 2.00 -17.78
CA GLY A 796 32.17 1.59 -17.14
C GLY A 796 32.15 1.56 -15.60
N ARG A 797 30.97 1.70 -14.99
CA ARG A 797 30.74 1.54 -13.54
C ARG A 797 30.42 0.09 -13.11
N LEU A 798 29.88 -0.75 -14.00
CA LEU A 798 29.96 -2.21 -13.85
C LEU A 798 31.35 -2.67 -14.33
N ARG A 799 32.03 -3.52 -13.55
CA ARG A 799 33.41 -3.97 -13.83
C ARG A 799 33.59 -5.46 -13.52
N GLU A 800 34.18 -6.19 -14.45
CA GLU A 800 34.58 -7.59 -14.25
C GLU A 800 36.03 -7.69 -13.76
N VAL A 801 36.29 -8.65 -12.87
CA VAL A 801 37.62 -8.89 -12.29
C VAL A 801 37.86 -10.40 -12.16
N SER A 802 39.08 -10.87 -12.43
CA SER A 802 39.44 -12.27 -12.16
C SER A 802 39.53 -12.52 -10.65
N GLU A 803 38.83 -13.56 -10.17
CA GLU A 803 38.76 -14.00 -8.76
C GLU A 803 40.17 -14.25 -8.19
N SER A 804 41.06 -14.84 -9.01
CA SER A 804 42.45 -15.19 -8.70
C SER A 804 43.40 -13.98 -8.62
N VAL A 805 43.06 -12.88 -9.31
CA VAL A 805 43.93 -11.69 -9.49
C VAL A 805 43.67 -10.63 -8.42
N ALA A 806 42.41 -10.43 -8.02
CA ALA A 806 42.05 -9.35 -7.09
C ALA A 806 42.80 -9.36 -5.72
N PRO A 807 43.06 -10.51 -5.05
CA PRO A 807 43.65 -10.56 -3.71
C PRO A 807 44.98 -9.81 -3.54
N PHE A 808 45.80 -9.73 -4.59
CA PHE A 808 47.10 -9.04 -4.54
C PHE A 808 46.96 -7.55 -4.18
N TYR A 809 45.91 -6.88 -4.66
CA TYR A 809 45.70 -5.45 -4.41
C TYR A 809 45.32 -5.13 -2.95
N TYR A 810 44.80 -6.11 -2.20
CA TYR A 810 44.63 -6.01 -0.75
C TYR A 810 45.99 -6.15 -0.03
N TYR A 811 46.74 -7.21 -0.31
CA TYR A 811 48.02 -7.45 0.38
C TYR A 811 49.10 -6.41 0.06
N LYS A 812 49.06 -5.79 -1.14
CA LYS A 812 49.96 -4.70 -1.54
C LYS A 812 49.77 -3.41 -0.73
N GLN A 813 48.69 -3.26 0.04
CA GLN A 813 48.54 -2.14 0.99
C GLN A 813 49.46 -2.29 2.21
N ASN A 814 50.06 -3.46 2.43
CA ASN A 814 51.08 -3.64 3.47
C ASN A 814 52.43 -3.08 2.99
N PRO A 815 53.03 -2.09 3.67
CA PRO A 815 54.27 -1.45 3.23
C PRO A 815 55.50 -2.38 3.17
N THR A 816 55.43 -3.60 3.72
CA THR A 816 56.51 -4.60 3.59
C THR A 816 56.37 -5.53 2.38
N LEU A 817 55.22 -5.53 1.68
CA LEU A 817 55.00 -6.34 0.48
C LEU A 817 55.19 -5.50 -0.79
N SER A 818 56.14 -5.89 -1.64
CA SER A 818 56.41 -5.21 -2.91
C SER A 818 56.91 -6.17 -3.97
N ALA A 819 56.13 -6.37 -5.03
CA ALA A 819 56.53 -7.16 -6.20
C ALA A 819 57.52 -6.43 -7.12
N SER A 820 58.10 -5.31 -6.66
CA SER A 820 58.93 -4.42 -7.48
C SER A 820 60.37 -4.92 -7.67
N ALA A 821 60.89 -5.72 -6.72
CA ALA A 821 62.27 -6.20 -6.72
C ALA A 821 62.40 -7.74 -6.73
N ARG A 822 61.35 -8.47 -6.35
CA ARG A 822 61.21 -9.93 -6.47
C ARG A 822 59.79 -10.28 -6.88
N PRO A 823 59.55 -11.48 -7.45
CA PRO A 823 58.21 -11.99 -7.66
C PRO A 823 57.41 -12.09 -6.35
N VAL A 824 56.10 -11.91 -6.42
CA VAL A 824 55.15 -12.23 -5.35
C VAL A 824 54.13 -13.22 -5.89
N ILE A 825 53.85 -14.27 -5.13
CA ILE A 825 52.90 -15.33 -5.53
C ILE A 825 51.61 -15.11 -4.76
N ASN A 826 50.47 -15.00 -5.44
CA ASN A 826 49.16 -15.20 -4.82
C ASN A 826 48.68 -16.63 -5.04
N VAL A 827 48.16 -17.26 -4.00
CA VAL A 827 47.60 -18.62 -4.02
C VAL A 827 46.19 -18.57 -3.43
N ASP A 828 45.18 -18.58 -4.30
CA ASP A 828 43.77 -18.63 -3.89
C ASP A 828 43.34 -20.10 -3.75
N ILE A 829 43.13 -20.56 -2.52
CA ILE A 829 42.78 -21.96 -2.24
C ILE A 829 41.26 -22.04 -2.06
N GLY A 830 40.57 -22.53 -3.09
CA GLY A 830 39.12 -22.72 -3.09
C GLY A 830 38.66 -24.01 -2.42
N GLY A 831 37.44 -24.43 -2.76
CA GLY A 831 36.93 -25.77 -2.45
C GLY A 831 37.44 -26.79 -3.47
N GLY A 832 37.11 -26.59 -4.75
CA GLY A 832 37.48 -27.52 -5.84
C GLY A 832 38.83 -27.22 -6.52
N THR A 833 39.17 -25.95 -6.73
CA THR A 833 40.41 -25.51 -7.42
C THR A 833 41.29 -24.64 -6.53
N SER A 834 42.60 -24.66 -6.80
CA SER A 834 43.54 -23.65 -6.34
C SER A 834 44.06 -22.90 -7.55
N ASP A 835 44.02 -21.57 -7.47
CA ASP A 835 44.54 -20.68 -8.52
C ASP A 835 45.84 -20.02 -8.03
N VAL A 836 46.85 -19.94 -8.88
CA VAL A 836 48.16 -19.36 -8.56
C VAL A 836 48.48 -18.25 -9.55
N VAL A 837 48.76 -17.04 -9.05
CA VAL A 837 49.16 -15.88 -9.85
C VAL A 837 50.52 -15.36 -9.39
N VAL A 838 51.49 -15.27 -10.30
CA VAL A 838 52.82 -14.69 -10.01
C VAL A 838 52.90 -13.27 -10.55
N TYR A 839 53.22 -12.33 -9.66
CA TYR A 839 53.37 -10.91 -9.94
C TYR A 839 54.83 -10.51 -10.03
N GLU A 840 55.20 -9.76 -11.06
CA GLU A 840 56.50 -9.10 -11.18
C GLU A 840 56.32 -7.63 -11.57
N ARG A 841 57.11 -6.75 -10.96
CA ARG A 841 56.99 -5.28 -11.10
C ARG A 841 55.60 -4.75 -10.73
N ASN A 842 54.84 -5.54 -9.96
CA ASN A 842 53.44 -5.36 -9.57
C ASN A 842 52.39 -5.59 -10.67
N GLU A 843 52.76 -6.20 -11.79
CA GLU A 843 51.84 -6.70 -12.83
C GLU A 843 51.75 -8.24 -12.76
N PRO A 844 50.60 -8.87 -13.03
CA PRO A 844 50.49 -10.32 -13.12
C PRO A 844 51.20 -10.83 -14.39
N ARG A 845 52.08 -11.82 -14.24
CA ARG A 845 52.91 -12.38 -15.33
C ARG A 845 52.57 -13.83 -15.68
N LEU A 846 52.06 -14.59 -14.73
CA LEU A 846 51.76 -16.01 -14.86
C LEU A 846 50.51 -16.34 -14.04
N LEU A 847 49.59 -17.09 -14.63
CA LEU A 847 48.38 -17.64 -14.01
C LEU A 847 48.33 -19.15 -14.27
N THR A 848 47.93 -19.93 -13.27
CA THR A 848 47.58 -21.34 -13.44
C THR A 848 46.45 -21.72 -12.48
N SER A 849 45.67 -22.74 -12.82
CA SER A 849 44.56 -23.26 -12.02
C SER A 849 44.59 -24.79 -12.08
N PHE A 850 44.32 -25.45 -10.96
CA PHE A 850 44.29 -26.92 -10.87
C PHE A 850 43.43 -27.40 -9.70
N ARG A 851 42.89 -28.62 -9.82
CA ARG A 851 41.95 -29.25 -8.87
C ARG A 851 42.63 -29.86 -7.65
N PHE A 852 43.50 -29.09 -7.00
CA PHE A 852 44.16 -29.48 -5.74
C PHE A 852 43.90 -28.42 -4.66
N ALA A 853 42.76 -28.57 -3.99
CA ALA A 853 42.20 -27.61 -3.03
C ALA A 853 41.52 -28.32 -1.85
N GLY A 854 40.59 -27.67 -1.14
CA GLY A 854 39.91 -28.26 0.03
C GLY A 854 39.34 -29.67 -0.22
N ASN A 855 38.72 -29.91 -1.38
CA ASN A 855 38.14 -31.21 -1.73
C ASN A 855 39.20 -32.31 -1.97
N ALA A 856 40.47 -31.97 -2.24
CA ALA A 856 41.55 -32.95 -2.33
C ALA A 856 41.95 -33.53 -0.96
N ILE A 857 41.59 -32.86 0.13
CA ILE A 857 41.74 -33.35 1.51
C ILE A 857 40.42 -33.93 2.02
N TYR A 858 39.34 -33.15 1.90
CA TYR A 858 38.08 -33.42 2.57
C TYR A 858 37.11 -34.29 1.76
N GLY A 859 37.22 -34.29 0.42
CA GLY A 859 36.30 -35.00 -0.46
C GLY A 859 36.64 -36.48 -0.65
N ASP A 860 35.75 -37.18 -1.37
CA ASP A 860 35.80 -38.63 -1.59
C ASP A 860 36.67 -39.04 -2.80
N ALA A 861 37.81 -38.36 -2.94
CA ALA A 861 38.76 -38.46 -4.05
C ALA A 861 38.08 -38.39 -5.43
N PHE A 862 37.97 -39.52 -6.13
CA PHE A 862 37.37 -39.62 -7.47
C PHE A 862 35.97 -40.26 -7.49
N SER A 863 35.37 -40.59 -6.34
CA SER A 863 34.02 -41.18 -6.27
C SER A 863 32.93 -40.22 -6.74
N GLU A 864 32.11 -40.64 -7.71
CA GLU A 864 30.98 -39.85 -8.23
C GLU A 864 29.74 -39.89 -7.30
N TYR A 865 29.54 -41.01 -6.59
CA TYR A 865 28.37 -41.28 -5.75
C TYR A 865 28.56 -40.88 -4.27
N GLY A 866 29.71 -40.28 -3.95
CA GLY A 866 30.16 -40.05 -2.57
C GLY A 866 30.69 -41.32 -1.90
N ALA A 867 31.44 -41.17 -0.82
CA ALA A 867 32.00 -42.28 -0.05
C ALA A 867 32.24 -41.91 1.43
N ALA A 868 31.37 -41.09 2.03
CA ALA A 868 31.56 -40.57 3.39
C ALA A 868 31.79 -41.66 4.46
N SER A 869 31.23 -42.87 4.27
CA SER A 869 31.50 -44.04 5.12
C SER A 869 32.97 -44.52 5.14
N HIS A 870 33.75 -44.15 4.12
CA HIS A 870 35.17 -44.49 3.93
C HIS A 870 36.10 -43.28 4.07
N ASN A 871 35.56 -42.08 4.29
CA ASN A 871 36.34 -40.86 4.46
C ASN A 871 36.89 -40.77 5.88
N GLY A 872 38.22 -40.64 6.03
CA GLY A 872 38.87 -40.63 7.34
C GLY A 872 38.39 -39.52 8.28
N PHE A 873 38.10 -38.32 7.75
CA PHE A 873 37.60 -37.22 8.58
C PHE A 873 36.18 -37.49 9.06
N VAL A 874 35.31 -38.02 8.21
CA VAL A 874 33.93 -38.38 8.60
C VAL A 874 33.95 -39.52 9.62
N ARG A 875 34.66 -40.62 9.31
CA ARG A 875 34.81 -41.80 10.19
C ARG A 875 35.33 -41.44 11.60
N LYS A 876 36.26 -40.49 11.72
CA LYS A 876 36.88 -40.12 13.01
C LYS A 876 36.07 -39.13 13.84
N TYR A 877 35.16 -38.35 13.23
CA TYR A 877 34.50 -37.23 13.89
C TYR A 877 32.96 -37.24 13.90
N ALA A 878 32.27 -38.03 13.06
CA ALA A 878 30.82 -38.01 12.94
C ALA A 878 30.10 -38.23 14.29
N ASP A 879 30.37 -39.35 14.96
CA ASP A 879 29.77 -39.69 16.27
C ASP A 879 30.08 -38.65 17.33
N ARG A 880 31.30 -38.11 17.33
CA ARG A 880 31.77 -37.09 18.29
C ARG A 880 31.01 -35.78 18.10
N ILE A 881 30.82 -35.34 16.86
CA ILE A 881 30.11 -34.09 16.55
C ILE A 881 28.61 -34.26 16.81
N GLN A 882 28.02 -35.38 16.40
CA GLN A 882 26.63 -35.73 16.67
C GLN A 882 26.34 -35.73 18.18
N THR A 883 27.19 -36.40 18.98
CA THR A 883 27.08 -36.43 20.45
C THR A 883 27.17 -35.03 21.07
N LEU A 884 28.03 -34.14 20.56
CA LEU A 884 28.17 -32.77 21.05
C LEU A 884 26.96 -31.88 20.71
N LEU A 885 26.23 -32.17 19.64
CA LEU A 885 24.99 -31.47 19.28
C LEU A 885 23.80 -31.96 20.10
N ASP A 886 23.61 -33.29 20.19
CA ASP A 886 22.51 -33.91 20.94
C ASP A 886 22.58 -33.60 22.45
N SER A 887 23.78 -33.72 23.06
CA SER A 887 23.98 -33.46 24.50
C SER A 887 23.80 -31.99 24.93
N GLN A 888 23.47 -31.10 23.99
CA GLN A 888 23.36 -29.66 24.19
C GLN A 888 22.00 -29.07 23.82
N SER A 889 21.01 -29.90 23.52
CA SER A 889 19.66 -29.49 23.10
C SER A 889 19.66 -28.62 21.84
N LEU A 890 20.69 -28.73 20.98
CA LEU A 890 20.81 -27.98 19.73
C LEU A 890 20.01 -28.68 18.61
N GLY A 891 18.71 -28.91 18.83
CA GLY A 891 17.85 -29.78 18.01
C GLY A 891 17.97 -29.53 16.50
N ASN A 892 17.73 -28.31 16.05
CA ASN A 892 17.81 -27.94 14.63
C ASN A 892 19.18 -28.23 13.99
N LEU A 893 20.28 -27.99 14.72
CA LEU A 893 21.64 -28.27 14.22
C LEU A 893 21.95 -29.77 14.24
N SER A 894 21.42 -30.51 15.22
CA SER A 894 21.56 -31.96 15.31
C SER A 894 20.79 -32.68 14.19
N ASP A 895 19.53 -32.30 13.97
CA ASP A 895 18.69 -32.86 12.89
C ASP A 895 19.26 -32.52 11.50
N ASN A 896 19.79 -31.31 11.32
CA ASN A 896 20.53 -30.95 10.11
C ASN A 896 21.84 -31.74 9.98
N ASN A 897 22.57 -32.04 11.06
CA ASN A 897 23.79 -32.85 11.00
C ASN A 897 23.51 -34.27 10.51
N ARG A 898 22.44 -34.92 11.01
CA ARG A 898 22.03 -36.26 10.54
C ARG A 898 21.66 -36.23 9.05
N ARG A 899 20.85 -35.26 8.62
CA ARG A 899 20.52 -35.04 7.19
C ARG A 899 21.74 -34.79 6.31
N MET A 900 22.79 -34.13 6.82
CA MET A 900 24.03 -33.93 6.07
C MET A 900 24.82 -35.24 5.95
N LEU A 901 24.90 -36.05 7.02
CA LEU A 901 25.50 -37.39 6.97
C LEU A 901 24.79 -38.31 5.95
N ASP A 902 23.46 -38.23 5.88
CA ASP A 902 22.63 -38.99 4.92
C ASP A 902 22.94 -38.66 3.43
N THR A 903 23.66 -37.55 3.13
CA THR A 903 24.05 -37.20 1.75
C THR A 903 25.15 -38.09 1.16
N ASN A 904 25.87 -38.83 2.00
CA ASN A 904 27.07 -39.62 1.65
C ASN A 904 28.23 -38.81 1.00
N ARG A 905 28.19 -37.47 1.00
CA ARG A 905 29.21 -36.58 0.41
C ARG A 905 30.06 -35.88 1.46
N SER A 906 31.33 -36.27 1.57
CA SER A 906 32.20 -35.76 2.63
C SER A 906 32.45 -34.26 2.56
N GLU A 907 32.60 -33.67 1.37
CA GLU A 907 32.86 -32.23 1.26
C GLU A 907 31.71 -31.34 1.76
N ASP A 908 30.44 -31.74 1.59
CA ASP A 908 29.28 -31.01 2.13
C ASP A 908 29.13 -31.25 3.65
N ILE A 909 29.35 -32.48 4.12
CA ILE A 909 29.38 -32.81 5.57
C ILE A 909 30.44 -31.97 6.30
N LEU A 910 31.66 -31.93 5.76
CA LEU A 910 32.79 -31.24 6.37
C LEU A 910 32.64 -29.71 6.24
N ALA A 911 32.09 -29.21 5.13
CA ALA A 911 31.73 -27.79 5.00
C ALA A 911 30.66 -27.37 6.03
N PHE A 912 29.67 -28.23 6.32
CA PHE A 912 28.71 -27.99 7.40
C PHE A 912 29.40 -27.99 8.78
N TRP A 913 30.33 -28.93 9.05
CA TRP A 913 31.07 -28.91 10.33
C TRP A 913 31.94 -27.65 10.52
N PHE A 914 32.48 -27.08 9.44
CA PHE A 914 33.11 -25.76 9.46
C PHE A 914 32.13 -24.58 9.55
N SER A 915 30.83 -24.76 9.29
CA SER A 915 29.81 -23.72 9.50
C SER A 915 29.21 -23.74 10.90
N ILE A 916 29.13 -24.89 11.58
CA ILE A 916 28.58 -25.00 12.95
C ILE A 916 29.29 -24.05 13.93
N GLU A 917 30.61 -23.88 13.85
CA GLU A 917 31.36 -22.95 14.71
C GLU A 917 31.02 -21.46 14.51
N LYS A 918 30.28 -21.12 13.44
CA LYS A 918 29.72 -19.77 13.23
C LYS A 918 28.45 -19.52 14.05
N SER A 919 27.70 -20.55 14.46
CA SER A 919 26.40 -20.41 15.15
C SER A 919 26.53 -19.61 16.45
N ASN A 920 25.56 -18.75 16.74
CA ASN A 920 25.55 -17.97 17.97
C ASN A 920 25.40 -18.87 19.22
N ASP A 921 24.62 -19.95 19.15
CA ASP A 921 24.46 -20.90 20.26
C ASP A 921 25.75 -21.66 20.54
N VAL A 922 26.47 -22.05 19.48
CA VAL A 922 27.75 -22.78 19.58
C VAL A 922 28.86 -21.87 20.09
N LYS A 923 28.90 -20.61 19.64
CA LYS A 923 29.81 -19.56 20.14
C LYS A 923 29.54 -19.20 21.59
N ALA A 924 28.28 -18.98 21.96
CA ALA A 924 27.89 -18.61 23.34
C ALA A 924 28.26 -19.70 24.36
N LYS A 925 28.21 -20.97 23.96
CA LYS A 925 28.67 -22.11 24.75
C LYS A 925 30.18 -22.39 24.61
N ASN A 926 30.86 -21.84 23.60
CA ASN A 926 32.25 -22.09 23.23
C ASN A 926 32.58 -23.60 23.08
N MET A 927 31.67 -24.38 22.50
CA MET A 927 31.69 -25.85 22.61
C MET A 927 32.26 -26.62 21.43
N LEU A 928 32.16 -26.09 20.20
CA LEU A 928 32.56 -26.82 19.00
C LEU A 928 33.27 -25.89 18.01
N SER A 929 34.52 -26.22 17.72
CA SER A 929 35.27 -25.70 16.57
C SER A 929 35.93 -26.89 15.89
N PHE A 930 35.48 -27.21 14.68
CA PHE A 930 36.01 -28.36 13.93
C PHE A 930 37.46 -28.10 13.49
N ASN A 931 37.76 -26.87 13.07
CA ASN A 931 39.14 -26.44 12.79
C ASN A 931 40.04 -26.58 14.03
N GLY A 932 39.53 -26.22 15.21
CA GLY A 932 40.21 -26.40 16.49
C GLY A 932 40.31 -27.85 17.00
N MET A 933 39.56 -28.79 16.42
CA MET A 933 39.76 -30.23 16.64
C MET A 933 40.86 -30.77 15.72
N LEU A 934 40.85 -30.43 14.43
CA LEU A 934 41.85 -30.87 13.46
C LEU A 934 43.26 -30.36 13.80
N ALA A 935 43.39 -29.10 14.25
CA ALA A 935 44.68 -28.53 14.66
C ALA A 935 45.35 -29.29 15.84
N LYS A 936 44.55 -30.05 16.61
CA LYS A 936 44.96 -30.88 17.75
C LYS A 936 45.09 -32.37 17.42
N ASP A 937 44.75 -32.79 16.21
CA ASP A 937 44.88 -34.19 15.77
C ASP A 937 46.29 -34.43 15.21
N GLU A 938 47.21 -34.86 16.06
CA GLU A 938 48.61 -35.12 15.68
C GLU A 938 48.74 -36.25 14.63
N ASP A 939 47.76 -37.15 14.53
CA ASP A 939 47.77 -38.21 13.52
C ASP A 939 47.33 -37.67 12.15
N LEU A 940 46.17 -37.03 12.04
CA LEU A 940 45.68 -36.50 10.76
C LEU A 940 46.47 -35.29 10.24
N LYS A 941 47.24 -34.60 11.10
CA LYS A 941 48.00 -33.41 10.69
C LYS A 941 48.96 -33.66 9.51
N VAL A 942 49.51 -34.88 9.39
CA VAL A 942 50.41 -35.25 8.27
C VAL A 942 49.77 -34.98 6.90
N VAL A 943 48.46 -35.14 6.77
CA VAL A 943 47.70 -34.93 5.52
C VAL A 943 47.79 -33.46 5.06
N PHE A 944 47.64 -32.53 6.00
CA PHE A 944 47.73 -31.09 5.72
C PHE A 944 49.15 -30.64 5.40
N VAL A 945 50.16 -31.22 6.08
CA VAL A 945 51.58 -30.97 5.76
C VAL A 945 51.93 -31.47 4.35
N LEU A 946 51.43 -32.66 3.98
CA LEU A 946 51.61 -33.23 2.64
C LEU A 946 50.97 -32.36 1.56
N PHE A 947 49.71 -31.95 1.75
CA PHE A 947 49.01 -31.05 0.83
C PHE A 947 49.79 -29.73 0.62
N TYR A 948 50.19 -29.06 1.70
CA TYR A 948 50.94 -27.81 1.62
C TYR A 948 52.31 -27.99 0.95
N THR A 949 53.01 -29.09 1.26
CA THR A 949 54.31 -29.39 0.65
C THR A 949 54.17 -29.67 -0.85
N ALA A 950 53.15 -30.42 -1.28
CA ALA A 950 52.86 -30.68 -2.69
C ALA A 950 52.54 -29.40 -3.47
N LEU A 951 51.70 -28.54 -2.88
CA LEU A 951 51.29 -27.27 -3.46
C LEU A 951 52.51 -26.34 -3.68
N ILE A 952 53.34 -26.14 -2.65
CA ILE A 952 54.53 -25.27 -2.75
C ILE A 952 55.61 -25.89 -3.64
N TYR A 953 55.79 -27.22 -3.62
CA TYR A 953 56.72 -27.93 -4.51
C TYR A 953 56.36 -27.72 -5.99
N HIS A 954 55.09 -27.94 -6.35
CA HIS A 954 54.61 -27.74 -7.73
C HIS A 954 54.79 -26.28 -8.19
N ILE A 955 54.46 -25.31 -7.33
CA ILE A 955 54.64 -23.88 -7.64
C ILE A 955 56.13 -23.53 -7.83
N ALA A 956 57.03 -24.09 -7.01
CA ALA A 956 58.46 -23.87 -7.16
C ALA A 956 59.01 -24.49 -8.47
N GLN A 957 58.57 -25.70 -8.83
CA GLN A 957 58.93 -26.35 -10.09
C GLN A 957 58.42 -25.54 -11.30
N LEU A 958 57.14 -25.13 -11.29
CA LEU A 958 56.52 -24.25 -12.30
C LEU A 958 57.32 -22.95 -12.49
N MET A 959 57.71 -22.28 -11.41
CA MET A 959 58.47 -21.03 -11.50
C MET A 959 59.91 -21.25 -12.02
N LYS A 960 60.58 -22.33 -11.60
CA LYS A 960 61.90 -22.73 -12.14
C LYS A 960 61.81 -23.00 -13.65
N HIS A 961 60.81 -23.78 -14.08
CA HIS A 961 60.52 -24.09 -15.48
C HIS A 961 60.27 -22.82 -16.33
N LYS A 962 59.51 -21.85 -15.81
CA LYS A 962 59.22 -20.58 -16.49
C LYS A 962 60.36 -19.54 -16.38
N GLY A 963 61.50 -19.88 -15.78
CA GLY A 963 62.64 -18.98 -15.62
C GLY A 963 62.36 -17.78 -14.71
N ILE A 964 61.44 -17.92 -13.76
CA ILE A 964 61.08 -16.88 -12.78
C ILE A 964 61.96 -17.05 -11.53
N GLY A 965 62.50 -15.94 -11.02
CA GLY A 965 63.38 -15.95 -9.84
C GLY A 965 62.67 -16.31 -8.52
N LEU A 966 63.45 -16.53 -7.47
CA LEU A 966 62.94 -16.81 -6.13
C LEU A 966 61.98 -15.71 -5.63
N PRO A 967 60.78 -16.05 -5.14
CA PRO A 967 59.77 -15.09 -4.69
C PRO A 967 60.19 -14.34 -3.42
N GLY A 968 59.83 -13.06 -3.29
CA GLY A 968 59.99 -12.33 -2.02
C GLY A 968 58.89 -12.64 -1.02
N ALA A 969 57.67 -12.93 -1.51
CA ALA A 969 56.53 -13.24 -0.67
C ALA A 969 55.52 -14.20 -1.33
N ILE A 970 54.75 -14.90 -0.50
CA ILE A 970 53.56 -15.65 -0.89
C ILE A 970 52.36 -15.09 -0.11
N THR A 971 51.27 -14.82 -0.81
CA THR A 971 49.98 -14.38 -0.26
C THR A 971 48.96 -15.50 -0.44
N PHE A 972 48.15 -15.76 0.60
CA PHE A 972 47.09 -16.78 0.53
C PHE A 972 45.69 -16.16 0.64
N SER A 973 44.76 -16.66 -0.15
CA SER A 973 43.34 -16.28 -0.11
C SER A 973 42.42 -17.50 -0.26
N GLY A 974 41.11 -17.26 -0.23
CA GLY A 974 40.11 -18.31 -0.47
C GLY A 974 39.84 -19.16 0.77
N THR A 975 38.63 -19.73 0.87
CA THR A 975 38.17 -20.41 2.10
C THR A 975 39.02 -21.62 2.49
N GLY A 976 39.62 -22.31 1.52
CA GLY A 976 40.47 -23.49 1.75
C GLY A 976 41.78 -23.16 2.47
N SER A 977 42.31 -21.94 2.32
CA SER A 977 43.55 -21.51 3.01
C SER A 977 43.46 -21.56 4.54
N LYS A 978 42.26 -21.70 5.12
CA LYS A 978 42.06 -22.03 6.55
C LYS A 978 42.80 -23.28 7.00
N LEU A 979 43.05 -24.24 6.10
CA LEU A 979 43.87 -25.42 6.36
C LEU A 979 45.29 -25.10 6.87
N LEU A 980 45.85 -23.93 6.52
CA LEU A 980 47.16 -23.50 7.00
C LEU A 980 47.18 -23.38 8.54
N THR A 981 46.06 -22.97 9.15
CA THR A 981 45.91 -22.85 10.61
C THR A 981 45.85 -24.19 11.33
N ILE A 982 45.58 -25.29 10.61
CA ILE A 982 45.62 -26.67 11.12
C ILE A 982 47.07 -27.15 11.19
N ILE A 983 47.90 -26.76 10.21
CA ILE A 983 49.33 -27.11 10.14
C ILE A 983 50.11 -26.40 11.24
N SER A 984 50.00 -25.07 11.32
CA SER A 984 50.62 -24.26 12.37
C SER A 984 49.91 -22.92 12.54
N THR A 985 49.93 -22.40 13.76
CA THR A 985 49.51 -21.03 14.06
C THR A 985 50.68 -20.02 14.02
N ASP A 986 51.90 -20.44 13.68
CA ASP A 986 53.05 -19.57 13.41
C ASP A 986 53.32 -19.45 11.89
N ASP A 987 53.08 -18.26 11.33
CA ASP A 987 53.34 -17.98 9.91
C ASP A 987 54.84 -18.02 9.58
N GLN A 988 55.74 -17.75 10.54
CA GLN A 988 57.18 -17.90 10.31
C GLN A 988 57.57 -19.37 10.15
N MET A 989 56.85 -20.30 10.78
CA MET A 989 57.11 -21.73 10.67
C MET A 989 56.68 -22.28 9.31
N LEU A 990 55.49 -21.86 8.84
CA LEU A 990 55.03 -22.14 7.48
C LEU A 990 55.95 -21.50 6.42
N GLY A 991 56.46 -20.30 6.71
CA GLY A 991 57.42 -19.58 5.86
C GLY A 991 58.79 -20.27 5.79
N LYS A 992 59.30 -20.79 6.92
CA LYS A 992 60.52 -21.62 6.95
C LYS A 992 60.35 -22.90 6.12
N LEU A 993 59.20 -23.57 6.23
CA LEU A 993 58.91 -24.76 5.42
C LEU A 993 58.87 -24.43 3.93
N ALA A 994 58.14 -23.38 3.52
CA ALA A 994 58.10 -22.93 2.12
C ALA A 994 59.48 -22.50 1.61
N ARG A 995 60.26 -21.78 2.43
CA ARG A 995 61.64 -21.37 2.11
C ARG A 995 62.48 -22.60 1.74
N ILE A 996 62.55 -23.61 2.60
CA ILE A 996 63.37 -24.82 2.37
C ILE A 996 62.91 -25.56 1.10
N ILE A 997 61.60 -25.62 0.82
CA ILE A 997 61.07 -26.23 -0.41
C ILE A 997 61.61 -25.49 -1.65
N PHE A 998 61.52 -24.16 -1.68
CA PHE A 998 62.08 -23.34 -2.75
C PHE A 998 63.61 -23.48 -2.85
N GLU A 999 64.34 -23.48 -1.73
CA GLU A 999 65.81 -23.60 -1.74
C GLU A 999 66.29 -24.93 -2.32
N LYS A 1000 65.57 -26.03 -2.03
CA LYS A 1000 65.87 -27.35 -2.61
C LYS A 1000 65.47 -27.46 -4.08
N VAL A 1001 64.31 -26.93 -4.47
CA VAL A 1001 63.86 -26.98 -5.87
C VAL A 1001 64.75 -26.11 -6.77
N TYR A 1002 65.16 -24.92 -6.32
CA TYR A 1002 66.04 -24.03 -7.08
C TYR A 1002 67.54 -24.36 -6.96
N GLU A 1003 67.93 -25.24 -6.03
CA GLU A 1003 69.34 -25.53 -5.68
C GLU A 1003 70.12 -24.25 -5.26
N GLN A 1004 69.39 -23.25 -4.74
CA GLN A 1004 69.88 -21.92 -4.40
C GLN A 1004 69.30 -21.46 -3.06
N THR A 1005 70.15 -20.95 -2.16
CA THR A 1005 69.70 -20.37 -0.88
C THR A 1005 69.15 -18.96 -1.03
N TYR A 1006 68.16 -18.61 -0.19
CA TYR A 1006 67.74 -17.22 -0.01
C TYR A 1006 68.77 -16.44 0.79
N ASP A 1007 68.94 -15.18 0.41
CA ASP A 1007 69.67 -14.18 1.17
C ASP A 1007 68.93 -13.74 2.45
N ALA A 1008 69.47 -12.70 3.10
CA ALA A 1008 68.98 -12.16 4.35
C ALA A 1008 67.54 -11.61 4.31
N SER A 1009 66.98 -11.28 3.13
CA SER A 1009 65.57 -10.86 3.03
C SER A 1009 64.59 -12.03 2.95
N GLY A 1010 65.06 -13.25 2.62
CA GLY A 1010 64.27 -14.48 2.75
C GLY A 1010 63.00 -14.53 1.87
N LEU A 1011 62.00 -15.22 2.42
CA LEU A 1011 60.64 -15.40 1.91
C LEU A 1011 59.65 -15.10 3.04
N THR A 1012 58.64 -14.26 2.79
CA THR A 1012 57.60 -13.90 3.78
C THR A 1012 56.23 -14.42 3.36
N LEU A 1013 55.42 -14.90 4.33
CA LEU A 1013 54.02 -15.26 4.08
C LEU A 1013 53.07 -14.17 4.58
N PHE A 1014 51.99 -13.93 3.83
CA PHE A 1014 50.89 -13.06 4.23
C PHE A 1014 49.56 -13.80 4.05
N TYR A 1015 48.74 -13.83 5.11
CA TYR A 1015 47.51 -14.61 5.12
C TYR A 1015 46.48 -14.04 6.10
N GLU A 1016 45.30 -13.66 5.59
CA GLU A 1016 44.16 -13.21 6.39
C GLU A 1016 43.38 -14.41 6.97
N ARG A 1017 43.68 -14.73 8.24
CA ARG A 1017 43.18 -15.93 8.94
C ARG A 1017 41.67 -15.92 9.26
N LYS A 1018 41.06 -14.75 9.42
CA LYS A 1018 39.65 -14.62 9.82
C LYS A 1018 38.74 -14.70 8.59
N GLY A 1019 39.04 -13.85 7.59
CA GLY A 1019 38.19 -13.59 6.42
C GLY A 1019 38.87 -13.78 5.06
N PRO A 1020 39.48 -14.94 4.74
CA PRO A 1020 40.24 -15.10 3.51
C PRO A 1020 39.42 -15.04 2.21
N LYS A 1021 38.08 -15.20 2.29
CA LYS A 1021 37.15 -14.99 1.16
C LYS A 1021 36.73 -13.53 1.01
N GLU A 1022 36.95 -12.69 2.02
CA GLU A 1022 36.73 -11.24 1.97
C GLU A 1022 37.84 -10.54 1.15
N VAL A 1023 39.04 -11.14 1.12
CA VAL A 1023 40.25 -10.59 0.50
C VAL A 1023 40.07 -10.30 -1.00
N THR A 1024 39.38 -11.17 -1.74
CA THR A 1024 39.08 -11.00 -3.17
C THR A 1024 38.26 -9.73 -3.42
N CYS A 1025 37.16 -9.57 -2.67
CA CYS A 1025 36.31 -8.39 -2.69
C CYS A 1025 37.08 -7.12 -2.29
N LYS A 1026 37.78 -7.14 -1.16
CA LYS A 1026 38.62 -6.02 -0.67
C LYS A 1026 39.68 -5.62 -1.69
N GLY A 1027 40.27 -6.59 -2.38
CA GLY A 1027 41.27 -6.39 -3.42
C GLY A 1027 40.75 -5.56 -4.60
N ALA A 1028 39.58 -5.89 -5.15
CA ALA A 1028 38.99 -5.11 -6.25
C ALA A 1028 38.67 -3.66 -5.83
N LEU A 1029 38.15 -3.46 -4.62
CA LEU A 1029 37.87 -2.13 -4.07
C LEU A 1029 39.15 -1.31 -3.76
N MET A 1030 40.30 -1.98 -3.66
CA MET A 1030 41.64 -1.38 -3.48
C MET A 1030 42.45 -1.30 -4.78
N GLN A 1031 41.89 -1.73 -5.92
CA GLN A 1031 42.57 -1.69 -7.21
C GLN A 1031 42.68 -0.24 -7.72
N PRO A 1032 43.84 0.19 -8.29
CA PRO A 1032 43.98 1.52 -8.87
C PRO A 1032 42.90 1.84 -9.91
N THR A 1033 42.32 3.04 -9.86
CA THR A 1033 41.14 3.43 -10.66
C THR A 1033 41.34 3.27 -12.19
N ASN A 1034 42.60 3.41 -12.62
CA ASN A 1034 43.06 3.35 -14.01
C ASN A 1034 43.68 1.99 -14.41
N SER A 1035 43.59 0.95 -13.57
CA SER A 1035 44.05 -0.40 -13.92
C SER A 1035 43.31 -0.90 -15.16
N ARG A 1036 44.06 -1.48 -16.10
CA ARG A 1036 43.49 -2.17 -17.25
C ARG A 1036 42.90 -3.52 -16.82
N PRO A 1037 41.87 -4.04 -17.51
CA PRO A 1037 41.51 -5.45 -17.41
C PRO A 1037 42.74 -6.32 -17.69
N VAL A 1038 42.90 -7.38 -16.89
CA VAL A 1038 43.98 -8.36 -17.09
C VAL A 1038 43.48 -9.42 -18.04
N ASP A 1039 44.15 -9.56 -19.18
CA ASP A 1039 43.95 -10.68 -20.09
C ASP A 1039 44.46 -11.96 -19.41
N THR A 1040 43.54 -12.74 -18.87
CA THR A 1040 43.87 -13.98 -18.14
C THR A 1040 44.32 -15.09 -19.07
N GLU A 1041 43.87 -15.11 -20.33
CA GLU A 1041 44.31 -16.12 -21.31
C GLU A 1041 45.78 -15.89 -21.67
N ALA A 1042 46.17 -14.64 -21.94
CA ALA A 1042 47.54 -14.28 -22.32
C ALA A 1042 48.61 -14.55 -21.24
N ILE A 1043 48.22 -14.71 -19.97
CA ILE A 1043 49.12 -15.08 -18.85
C ILE A 1043 48.90 -16.52 -18.36
N SER A 1044 47.92 -17.25 -18.86
CA SER A 1044 47.62 -18.61 -18.42
C SER A 1044 48.67 -19.62 -18.89
N TYR A 1045 49.02 -20.57 -18.03
CA TYR A 1045 49.90 -21.67 -18.38
C TYR A 1045 49.57 -22.94 -17.59
N VAL A 1046 49.41 -24.05 -18.31
CA VAL A 1046 49.31 -25.39 -17.75
C VAL A 1046 50.69 -26.03 -17.78
N TYR A 1047 51.17 -26.48 -16.61
CA TYR A 1047 52.47 -27.12 -16.46
C TYR A 1047 52.27 -28.64 -16.34
N PRO A 1048 52.73 -29.45 -17.32
CA PRO A 1048 52.52 -30.90 -17.30
C PRO A 1048 53.12 -31.58 -16.07
N ALA A 1049 54.22 -31.04 -15.51
CA ALA A 1049 54.94 -31.62 -14.38
C ALA A 1049 55.25 -33.12 -14.59
N THR A 1050 55.84 -33.43 -15.75
CA THR A 1050 56.40 -34.74 -16.07
C THR A 1050 57.82 -34.84 -15.53
N PHE A 1051 58.31 -36.06 -15.27
CA PHE A 1051 59.62 -36.25 -14.65
C PHE A 1051 60.72 -35.61 -15.51
N GLN A 1052 61.55 -34.77 -14.87
CA GLN A 1052 62.63 -34.01 -15.54
C GLN A 1052 62.17 -33.13 -16.73
N ASP A 1053 60.90 -32.71 -16.77
CA ASP A 1053 60.30 -31.96 -17.88
C ASP A 1053 60.42 -32.66 -19.25
N GLU A 1054 60.34 -34.01 -19.26
CA GLU A 1054 60.32 -34.84 -20.49
C GLU A 1054 59.29 -34.34 -21.53
N TYR A 1055 58.18 -33.74 -21.10
CA TYR A 1055 57.11 -33.20 -21.95
C TYR A 1055 56.71 -31.77 -21.54
N SER A 1056 56.91 -30.81 -22.45
CA SER A 1056 56.61 -29.38 -22.24
C SER A 1056 55.15 -28.98 -22.51
N ALA A 1057 54.38 -29.84 -23.17
CA ALA A 1057 52.93 -29.75 -23.38
C ALA A 1057 52.36 -31.16 -23.61
N LEU A 1058 51.08 -31.37 -23.32
CA LEU A 1058 50.35 -32.63 -23.51
C LEU A 1058 48.90 -32.37 -23.95
N THR A 1059 48.32 -33.31 -24.70
CA THR A 1059 46.89 -33.43 -25.00
C THR A 1059 46.25 -34.56 -24.19
N TYR A 1060 44.92 -34.61 -24.11
CA TYR A 1060 44.25 -35.75 -23.46
C TYR A 1060 44.56 -37.09 -24.15
N ALA A 1061 44.72 -37.10 -25.47
CA ALA A 1061 45.14 -38.26 -26.24
C ALA A 1061 46.56 -38.77 -25.88
N ASP A 1062 47.46 -37.89 -25.42
CA ASP A 1062 48.80 -38.29 -24.95
C ASP A 1062 48.74 -39.06 -23.63
N LEU A 1063 47.70 -38.86 -22.81
CA LEU A 1063 47.57 -39.51 -21.50
C LEU A 1063 47.30 -41.02 -21.60
N ARG A 1064 46.95 -41.49 -22.80
CA ARG A 1064 46.76 -42.92 -23.13
C ARG A 1064 48.09 -43.63 -23.44
N LYS A 1065 49.20 -42.89 -23.50
CA LYS A 1065 50.56 -43.42 -23.74
C LYS A 1065 51.21 -43.86 -22.43
N PRO A 1066 51.61 -45.14 -22.28
CA PRO A 1066 52.26 -45.62 -21.06
C PRO A 1066 53.52 -44.84 -20.67
N GLU A 1067 54.27 -44.31 -21.63
CA GLU A 1067 55.46 -43.49 -21.37
C GLU A 1067 55.13 -42.17 -20.66
N VAL A 1068 53.98 -41.55 -20.94
CA VAL A 1068 53.53 -40.30 -20.31
C VAL A 1068 53.04 -40.56 -18.88
N THR A 1069 52.19 -41.58 -18.69
CA THR A 1069 51.69 -41.93 -17.35
C THR A 1069 52.81 -42.43 -16.43
N ASN A 1070 53.76 -43.22 -16.93
CA ASN A 1070 54.96 -43.58 -16.17
C ASN A 1070 55.82 -42.36 -15.80
N SER A 1071 55.89 -41.32 -16.65
CA SER A 1071 56.62 -40.09 -16.33
C SER A 1071 55.95 -39.29 -15.21
N LEU A 1072 54.61 -39.17 -15.22
CA LEU A 1072 53.84 -38.55 -14.14
C LEU A 1072 53.97 -39.32 -12.81
N LEU A 1073 53.97 -40.66 -12.85
CA LEU A 1073 54.17 -41.49 -11.66
C LEU A 1073 55.59 -41.39 -11.09
N LYS A 1074 56.62 -41.24 -11.94
CA LYS A 1074 58.00 -40.96 -11.49
C LYS A 1074 58.10 -39.62 -10.76
N GLU A 1075 57.51 -38.53 -11.29
CA GLU A 1075 57.54 -37.22 -10.62
C GLU A 1075 56.78 -37.25 -9.29
N THR A 1076 55.64 -37.94 -9.25
CA THR A 1076 54.90 -38.20 -8.00
C THR A 1076 55.77 -38.95 -6.97
N ALA A 1077 56.48 -40.00 -7.39
CA ALA A 1077 57.39 -40.74 -6.52
C ALA A 1077 58.58 -39.88 -6.05
N ALA A 1078 59.17 -39.08 -6.93
CA ALA A 1078 60.23 -38.13 -6.60
C ALA A 1078 59.76 -37.07 -5.59
N PHE A 1079 58.53 -36.57 -5.70
CA PHE A 1079 57.91 -35.72 -4.70
C PHE A 1079 57.72 -36.42 -3.35
N ILE A 1080 57.31 -37.70 -3.33
CA ILE A 1080 57.16 -38.46 -2.09
C ILE A 1080 58.53 -38.66 -1.40
N ASP A 1081 59.57 -39.00 -2.17
CA ASP A 1081 60.94 -39.06 -1.66
C ASP A 1081 61.44 -37.70 -1.16
N PHE A 1082 61.12 -36.61 -1.86
CA PHE A 1082 61.39 -35.23 -1.43
C PHE A 1082 60.67 -34.89 -0.11
N PHE A 1083 59.40 -35.27 0.06
CA PHE A 1083 58.63 -35.04 1.29
C PHE A 1083 59.26 -35.72 2.51
N PHE A 1084 59.71 -36.97 2.38
CA PHE A 1084 60.38 -37.68 3.46
C PHE A 1084 61.81 -37.18 3.71
N ALA A 1085 62.54 -36.76 2.67
CA ALA A 1085 63.83 -36.08 2.81
C ALA A 1085 63.70 -34.70 3.48
N LEU A 1086 62.61 -33.98 3.23
CA LEU A 1086 62.30 -32.70 3.87
C LEU A 1086 62.06 -32.87 5.39
N ASN A 1087 61.37 -33.94 5.80
CA ASN A 1087 61.17 -34.27 7.22
C ASN A 1087 62.48 -34.58 7.99
N GLN A 1088 63.55 -35.02 7.31
CA GLN A 1088 64.84 -35.25 7.96
C GLN A 1088 65.55 -33.95 8.36
N GLU A 1089 65.30 -32.87 7.61
CA GLU A 1089 65.92 -31.55 7.80
C GLU A 1089 65.01 -30.61 8.60
N PHE A 1090 63.72 -30.56 8.24
CA PHE A 1090 62.66 -29.86 8.95
C PHE A 1090 61.71 -30.89 9.57
N SER A 1091 62.04 -31.37 10.77
CA SER A 1091 61.26 -32.40 11.46
C SER A 1091 59.80 -31.99 11.70
N PHE A 1092 58.87 -32.61 10.98
CA PHE A 1092 57.43 -32.34 11.10
C PHE A 1092 56.91 -32.69 12.50
N ALA A 1093 57.48 -33.72 13.14
CA ALA A 1093 57.16 -34.07 14.52
C ALA A 1093 57.55 -32.97 15.52
N ARG A 1094 58.77 -32.44 15.44
CA ARG A 1094 59.27 -31.42 16.38
C ARG A 1094 58.71 -30.02 16.13
N ASN A 1095 58.45 -29.68 14.87
CA ASN A 1095 58.02 -28.33 14.49
C ASN A 1095 56.49 -28.22 14.46
N LEU A 1096 55.78 -29.18 13.85
CA LEU A 1096 54.36 -29.06 13.52
C LEU A 1096 53.45 -29.87 14.47
N ASN A 1097 54.03 -30.71 15.35
CA ASN A 1097 53.32 -31.70 16.17
C ASN A 1097 52.53 -32.69 15.28
N VAL A 1098 53.25 -33.35 14.38
CA VAL A 1098 52.81 -34.53 13.62
C VAL A 1098 53.32 -35.78 14.33
N SER A 1099 52.46 -36.77 14.55
CA SER A 1099 52.82 -37.96 15.32
C SER A 1099 53.87 -38.83 14.58
N ALA A 1100 54.74 -39.52 15.32
CA ALA A 1100 55.65 -40.50 14.72
C ALA A 1100 54.89 -41.68 14.08
N ARG A 1101 53.70 -42.02 14.60
CA ARG A 1101 52.80 -43.03 14.05
C ARG A 1101 52.31 -42.66 12.65
N SER A 1102 51.81 -41.44 12.47
CA SER A 1102 51.25 -40.99 11.20
C SER A 1102 52.30 -40.86 10.10
N LEU A 1103 53.53 -40.46 10.45
CA LEU A 1103 54.66 -40.48 9.51
C LEU A 1103 55.03 -41.90 9.05
N ALA A 1104 54.98 -42.89 9.94
CA ALA A 1104 55.24 -44.28 9.59
C ALA A 1104 54.12 -44.88 8.71
N ILE A 1105 52.85 -44.56 8.99
CA ILE A 1105 51.71 -44.96 8.15
C ILE A 1105 51.79 -44.26 6.78
N ALA A 1106 52.09 -42.97 6.73
CA ALA A 1106 52.29 -42.23 5.48
C ALA A 1106 53.42 -42.81 4.62
N GLN A 1107 54.50 -43.30 5.23
CA GLN A 1107 55.61 -43.92 4.49
C GLN A 1107 55.21 -45.25 3.82
N GLN A 1108 54.17 -45.92 4.33
CA GLN A 1108 53.57 -47.12 3.73
C GLN A 1108 52.51 -46.74 2.69
N GLU A 1109 51.51 -45.96 3.09
CA GLU A 1109 50.32 -45.68 2.27
C GLU A 1109 50.57 -44.78 1.07
N LEU A 1110 51.48 -43.81 1.15
CA LEU A 1110 51.67 -42.84 0.05
C LEU A 1110 52.26 -43.45 -1.22
N ARG A 1111 52.69 -44.72 -1.20
CA ARG A 1111 53.15 -45.45 -2.40
C ARG A 1111 52.16 -46.52 -2.88
N THR A 1112 50.99 -46.68 -2.26
CA THR A 1112 50.00 -47.68 -2.67
C THR A 1112 49.07 -47.12 -3.75
N HIS A 1113 48.87 -47.89 -4.83
CA HIS A 1113 47.84 -47.62 -5.85
C HIS A 1113 47.87 -46.20 -6.48
N LEU A 1114 49.07 -45.60 -6.63
CA LEU A 1114 49.25 -44.30 -7.28
C LEU A 1114 48.89 -44.35 -8.77
N ASP A 1115 49.18 -45.47 -9.42
CA ASP A 1115 48.78 -45.83 -10.77
C ASP A 1115 47.25 -45.85 -10.92
N THR A 1116 46.55 -46.49 -9.97
CA THR A 1116 45.09 -46.57 -9.97
C THR A 1116 44.49 -45.17 -9.86
N SER A 1117 44.96 -44.38 -8.88
CA SER A 1117 44.44 -43.02 -8.66
C SER A 1117 44.85 -42.00 -9.74
N LEU A 1118 45.94 -42.23 -10.48
CA LEU A 1118 46.21 -41.49 -11.71
C LEU A 1118 45.15 -41.78 -12.78
N MET A 1119 44.88 -43.06 -13.03
CA MET A 1119 43.94 -43.50 -14.07
C MET A 1119 42.49 -43.15 -13.73
N ASP A 1120 42.07 -43.24 -12.46
CA ASP A 1120 40.75 -42.80 -12.00
C ASP A 1120 40.53 -41.30 -12.32
N GLY A 1121 41.51 -40.46 -12.01
CA GLY A 1121 41.47 -39.02 -12.30
C GLY A 1121 41.48 -38.71 -13.79
N ILE A 1122 42.34 -39.38 -14.58
CA ILE A 1122 42.38 -39.23 -16.04
C ILE A 1122 41.04 -39.64 -16.65
N GLN A 1123 40.49 -40.80 -16.28
CA GLN A 1123 39.22 -41.29 -16.83
C GLN A 1123 38.06 -40.35 -16.49
N ARG A 1124 38.02 -39.81 -15.27
CA ARG A 1124 37.04 -38.78 -14.89
C ARG A 1124 37.18 -37.53 -15.75
N LYS A 1125 38.40 -37.02 -15.97
CA LYS A 1125 38.61 -35.82 -16.78
C LYS A 1125 38.33 -36.06 -18.27
N GLU A 1126 38.67 -37.22 -18.82
CA GLU A 1126 38.25 -37.64 -20.17
C GLU A 1126 36.72 -37.68 -20.29
N ASN A 1127 36.01 -38.21 -19.28
CA ASN A 1127 34.53 -38.25 -19.27
C ASN A 1127 33.93 -36.83 -19.26
N GLU A 1128 34.49 -35.92 -18.46
CA GLU A 1128 34.05 -34.52 -18.42
C GLU A 1128 34.26 -33.82 -19.78
N VAL A 1129 35.45 -33.97 -20.38
CA VAL A 1129 35.78 -33.41 -21.71
C VAL A 1129 34.91 -34.01 -22.81
N ALA A 1130 34.68 -35.33 -22.80
CA ALA A 1130 33.81 -36.00 -23.78
C ALA A 1130 32.33 -35.58 -23.66
N ALA A 1131 31.88 -35.19 -22.46
CA ALA A 1131 30.54 -34.64 -22.24
C ALA A 1131 30.42 -33.18 -22.73
N GLU A 1132 31.45 -32.36 -22.53
CA GLU A 1132 31.50 -30.96 -22.99
C GLU A 1132 31.57 -30.87 -24.52
N PHE A 1133 32.43 -31.65 -25.16
CA PHE A 1133 32.60 -31.69 -26.63
C PHE A 1133 31.72 -32.75 -27.33
N SER A 1134 30.57 -33.09 -26.74
CA SER A 1134 29.71 -34.16 -27.24
C SER A 1134 29.24 -33.92 -28.69
N GLY A 1135 29.66 -34.80 -29.60
CA GLY A 1135 29.43 -34.69 -31.05
C GLY A 1135 30.66 -34.30 -31.89
N MET A 1136 31.78 -33.90 -31.28
CA MET A 1136 33.05 -33.69 -31.98
C MET A 1136 33.91 -34.96 -31.99
N ALA A 1137 34.53 -35.26 -33.14
CA ALA A 1137 35.34 -36.48 -33.30
C ALA A 1137 36.71 -36.42 -32.59
N ASP A 1138 37.29 -35.22 -32.46
CA ASP A 1138 38.67 -34.98 -31.99
C ASP A 1138 38.75 -34.36 -30.58
N ALA A 1139 37.71 -34.49 -29.74
CA ALA A 1139 37.66 -33.87 -28.40
C ALA A 1139 38.92 -34.10 -27.53
N LEU A 1140 39.55 -35.27 -27.66
CA LEU A 1140 40.76 -35.67 -26.92
C LEU A 1140 42.07 -35.12 -27.52
N SER A 1141 42.07 -34.51 -28.71
CA SER A 1141 43.26 -33.80 -29.24
C SER A 1141 43.46 -32.44 -28.57
N SER A 1142 42.52 -32.00 -27.73
CA SER A 1142 42.63 -30.77 -26.95
C SER A 1142 43.82 -30.84 -25.98
N PRO A 1143 44.56 -29.75 -25.75
CA PRO A 1143 45.54 -29.65 -24.68
C PRO A 1143 44.93 -29.96 -23.30
N ILE A 1144 45.75 -30.46 -22.36
CA ILE A 1144 45.31 -30.59 -20.96
C ILE A 1144 45.06 -29.21 -20.34
N GLU A 1145 43.96 -29.07 -19.59
CA GLU A 1145 43.54 -27.80 -18.97
C GLU A 1145 44.17 -27.54 -17.58
N GLU A 1146 44.72 -28.57 -16.95
CA GLU A 1146 45.32 -28.50 -15.62
C GLU A 1146 46.49 -29.48 -15.47
N THR A 1147 47.27 -29.34 -14.40
CA THR A 1147 48.39 -30.26 -14.12
C THR A 1147 47.93 -31.58 -13.54
N LEU A 1148 48.52 -32.69 -14.02
CA LEU A 1148 48.16 -34.05 -13.60
C LEU A 1148 48.98 -34.56 -12.41
N PHE A 1149 50.03 -33.83 -12.00
CA PHE A 1149 50.89 -34.14 -10.85
C PHE A 1149 50.10 -34.41 -9.55
N PHE A 1150 48.96 -33.73 -9.36
CA PHE A 1150 48.15 -33.88 -8.17
C PHE A 1150 47.20 -35.09 -8.19
N TYR A 1151 46.90 -35.68 -9.37
CA TYR A 1151 45.88 -36.73 -9.49
C TYR A 1151 46.20 -37.99 -8.63
N PRO A 1152 47.44 -38.53 -8.63
CA PRO A 1152 47.79 -39.64 -7.74
C PRO A 1152 47.73 -39.24 -6.25
N LEU A 1153 48.11 -37.99 -5.94
CA LEU A 1153 48.19 -37.47 -4.58
C LEU A 1153 46.81 -37.29 -3.94
N ILE A 1154 45.76 -36.95 -4.71
CA ILE A 1154 44.37 -36.88 -4.24
C ILE A 1154 43.92 -38.25 -3.68
N GLY A 1155 44.17 -39.32 -4.43
CA GLY A 1155 43.86 -40.69 -3.99
C GLY A 1155 44.70 -41.13 -2.79
N ALA A 1156 46.00 -40.82 -2.79
CA ALA A 1156 46.91 -41.13 -1.68
C ALA A 1156 46.55 -40.38 -0.38
N ILE A 1157 46.11 -39.11 -0.47
CA ILE A 1157 45.63 -38.31 0.66
C ILE A 1157 44.38 -38.92 1.28
N ASN A 1158 43.38 -39.29 0.47
CA ASN A 1158 42.14 -39.88 0.96
C ASN A 1158 42.39 -41.24 1.66
N LYS A 1159 43.23 -42.10 1.05
CA LYS A 1159 43.67 -43.38 1.64
C LYS A 1159 44.42 -43.17 2.96
N LEU A 1160 45.37 -42.24 3.01
CA LEU A 1160 46.13 -41.90 4.22
C LEU A 1160 45.21 -41.38 5.34
N ALA A 1161 44.28 -40.48 5.03
CA ALA A 1161 43.31 -39.99 6.01
C ALA A 1161 42.44 -41.14 6.57
N ASN A 1162 42.00 -42.08 5.72
CA ASN A 1162 41.23 -43.25 6.13
C ASN A 1162 42.06 -44.22 7.01
N ALA A 1163 43.34 -44.43 6.73
CA ALA A 1163 44.25 -45.25 7.54
C ALA A 1163 44.61 -44.62 8.91
N LEU A 1164 44.35 -43.32 9.09
CA LEU A 1164 44.59 -42.54 10.31
C LEU A 1164 43.31 -42.32 11.16
N ALA A 1165 42.22 -43.00 10.80
CA ALA A 1165 40.91 -42.94 11.44
C ALA A 1165 40.50 -44.31 12.03
#